data_AF-A0A7S1S6G3-F1
#
_entry.id   AF-A0A7S1S6G3-F1
#
_cell.length_a   1.000
_cell.length_b   1.000
_cell.length_c   1.000
_cell.angle_alpha   90.00
_cell.angle_beta   90.00
_cell.angle_gamma   90.00
#
_symmetry.space_group_name_H-M   'P 1'
#
loop_
_entity.id
_entity.type
_entity.pdbx_description
1 polymer ?
#
loop_
_entity_poly.entity_id
_entity_poly.type
_entity_poly.pdbx_seq_one_letter_code
_entity_poly.pdbx_strand_id
1 'polypeptide(L)'
;LESPSIFSSSSDKQVLNCPVHVDPLIDRDPASPPARMPSPADLQDLVIRGGTIVDGSGAKPFVGDVAVAGGKIIAVGPSLNLKGKQEYDARGLVVAPGWVDAHTHFDGQVTWDPYLTPSSAGGVTTCIMGNCGVGFAPCQKERREALINLVEAIEDVPGTAVHEGLKWEWETFEGYMDALARRDLACDVAVLVGHSAVRSWVLGDRMNQADRPGGHLNCPVQQQEVEAMAAVVRDAVAAGAIGFSTSRAIYHRDMSGVLMPGSLASSEEMLALIRAIGEGGGGVFGANMDFRTYDDLPEGQMDMKKIRKHWRSEWSWLEQIASESPGKINMTFEVSSEVADRLKEVEKIMSRHGERGMLIRTQVHARPQAFLQSIDSKMNLLYLSRTYDKLDKRDAQALLKQMRDPNLRNKILAEAEKKYGECMEAAKAGQGHQFLGLVSTLCLDWMSRRGNGGFGAFSTIFPWTPGCEPLPEESIRALAERQGRKPLEVYYDALVPQEGSEIGVLWKPLNNYWEKSCEPICRVLQHPFSIPGVSDAGAHSGVFNDANGPTHLLTHWVRDRTRGQTLPIEFVVKKQTSEIARLFGLADRGEIRAGLRADLNVIDMNSLRMHKPFVAADLPTGATRWMQHVSGYRLTLVNGQETFRDGEPTGALPGRFVRNPKSDASVFKGIAPSVAWRSNGASRTEDAGMEEYALQRAQGGGASAIARIAREKEKDAAKGNLRSRL
;
A
#
# COMPACT_ATOMS: atom_id res chain seq x y z
N LEU A 1 -44.00 18.97 47.79
CA LEU A 1 -44.64 20.21 47.30
C LEU A 1 -44.54 20.18 45.79
N GLU A 2 -45.27 19.24 45.19
CA GLU A 2 -46.62 19.48 44.62
C GLU A 2 -46.51 20.00 43.18
N SER A 3 -46.70 19.08 42.23
CA SER A 3 -47.51 19.36 41.05
C SER A 3 -48.95 19.69 41.51
N PRO A 4 -49.77 20.46 40.75
CA PRO A 4 -50.47 19.84 39.61
C PRO A 4 -50.81 20.74 38.40
N SER A 5 -50.94 20.07 37.25
CA SER A 5 -51.87 20.18 36.10
C SER A 5 -52.87 21.36 36.02
N ILE A 6 -53.26 21.84 34.82
CA ILE A 6 -54.40 21.28 34.04
C ILE A 6 -54.53 21.92 32.61
N PHE A 7 -54.62 21.04 31.58
CA PHE A 7 -55.41 21.02 30.31
C PHE A 7 -55.40 22.19 29.27
N SER A 8 -55.55 22.01 27.94
CA SER A 8 -56.17 20.94 27.11
C SER A 8 -55.70 20.88 25.63
N SER A 9 -55.62 19.65 25.10
CA SER A 9 -56.02 19.10 23.77
C SER A 9 -55.77 19.80 22.40
N SER A 10 -55.08 19.08 21.50
CA SER A 10 -55.53 18.57 20.16
C SER A 10 -54.30 18.21 19.31
N SER A 11 -53.98 16.92 19.14
CA SER A 11 -54.19 16.09 17.92
C SER A 11 -53.63 16.69 16.61
N ASP A 12 -52.45 16.25 16.19
CA ASP A 12 -52.28 15.42 14.97
C ASP A 12 -50.80 15.28 14.58
N LYS A 13 -50.32 14.03 14.60
CA LYS A 13 -49.05 13.59 13.99
C LYS A 13 -49.41 12.85 12.69
N GLN A 14 -49.00 13.37 11.54
CA GLN A 14 -48.95 12.61 10.29
C GLN A 14 -47.60 11.90 10.17
N VAL A 15 -47.63 10.57 10.26
CA VAL A 15 -46.58 9.67 9.80
C VAL A 15 -47.07 9.08 8.48
N LEU A 16 -46.28 9.25 7.42
CA LEU A 16 -46.54 8.67 6.10
C LEU A 16 -46.29 7.16 6.14
N ASN A 17 -47.36 6.38 6.11
CA ASN A 17 -47.37 4.94 5.80
C ASN A 17 -47.65 4.75 4.31
N CYS A 18 -46.81 3.98 3.61
CA CYS A 18 -47.16 3.40 2.31
C CYS A 18 -47.72 1.97 2.52
N PRO A 19 -48.77 1.55 1.77
CA PRO A 19 -49.47 0.29 2.02
C PRO A 19 -48.84 -0.90 1.30
N VAL A 20 -48.75 -2.01 2.01
CA VAL A 20 -48.48 -3.35 1.46
C VAL A 20 -49.81 -3.95 1.01
N HIS A 21 -49.95 -4.24 -0.28
CA HIS A 21 -51.05 -5.04 -0.80
C HIS A 21 -50.84 -6.50 -0.40
N VAL A 22 -51.84 -7.07 0.27
CA VAL A 22 -51.93 -8.49 0.60
C VAL A 22 -53.04 -9.08 -0.27
N ASP A 23 -52.70 -10.07 -1.07
CA ASP A 23 -53.64 -10.84 -1.90
C ASP A 23 -54.09 -12.08 -1.11
N PRO A 24 -55.40 -12.40 -0.98
CA PRO A 24 -55.86 -13.57 -0.26
C PRO A 24 -56.24 -14.73 -1.21
N LEU A 25 -56.05 -15.95 -0.70
CA LEU A 25 -56.58 -17.25 -1.17
C LEU A 25 -55.66 -18.08 -2.09
N ILE A 26 -54.95 -19.04 -1.49
CA ILE A 26 -54.77 -20.38 -2.09
C ILE A 26 -55.04 -21.43 -1.01
N ASP A 27 -55.85 -22.39 -1.44
CA ASP A 27 -56.45 -23.51 -0.75
C ASP A 27 -55.43 -24.51 -0.14
N ARG A 28 -55.85 -25.22 0.91
CA ARG A 28 -55.06 -26.28 1.56
C ARG A 28 -55.29 -27.60 0.83
N ASP A 29 -54.25 -28.16 0.22
CA ASP A 29 -54.26 -29.56 -0.26
C ASP A 29 -53.39 -30.46 0.66
N PRO A 30 -53.95 -31.51 1.30
CA PRO A 30 -53.22 -32.41 2.18
C PRO A 30 -52.79 -33.69 1.44
N ALA A 31 -51.64 -33.67 0.76
CA ALA A 31 -50.89 -34.88 0.42
C ALA A 31 -49.46 -34.52 -0.05
N SER A 32 -48.49 -34.50 0.87
CA SER A 32 -47.08 -34.37 0.49
C SER A 32 -46.58 -35.67 -0.16
N PRO A 33 -46.05 -35.65 -1.40
CA PRO A 33 -45.32 -36.79 -1.95
C PRO A 33 -43.98 -36.95 -1.22
N PRO A 34 -43.38 -38.16 -1.21
CA PRO A 34 -42.13 -38.40 -0.49
C PRO A 34 -41.03 -37.47 -1.01
N ALA A 35 -40.21 -36.96 -0.09
CA ALA A 35 -39.13 -36.02 -0.39
C ALA A 35 -38.25 -36.56 -1.53
N ARG A 36 -38.31 -35.89 -2.69
CA ARG A 36 -37.46 -36.17 -3.83
C ARG A 36 -36.01 -36.00 -3.38
N MET A 37 -35.18 -37.03 -3.54
CA MET A 37 -33.74 -36.88 -3.34
C MET A 37 -33.25 -35.74 -4.24
N PRO A 38 -32.49 -34.75 -3.70
CA PRO A 38 -31.97 -33.66 -4.52
C PRO A 38 -31.10 -34.23 -5.63
N SER A 39 -31.29 -33.74 -6.86
CA SER A 39 -30.46 -34.13 -7.98
C SER A 39 -29.02 -33.63 -7.76
N PRO A 40 -28.00 -34.21 -8.43
CA PRO A 40 -26.62 -33.70 -8.34
C PRO A 40 -26.46 -32.24 -8.74
N ALA A 41 -27.42 -31.68 -9.49
CA ALA A 41 -27.49 -30.26 -9.85
C ALA A 41 -28.06 -29.36 -8.73
N ASP A 42 -28.73 -29.95 -7.73
CA ASP A 42 -29.32 -29.25 -6.57
C ASP A 42 -28.36 -29.16 -5.37
N LEU A 43 -27.19 -29.80 -5.46
CA LEU A 43 -26.17 -29.79 -4.40
C LEU A 43 -25.30 -28.54 -4.48
N GLN A 44 -25.14 -27.88 -3.34
CA GLN A 44 -24.25 -26.72 -3.19
C GLN A 44 -22.80 -27.17 -3.37
N ASP A 45 -21.92 -26.31 -3.85
CA ASP A 45 -20.51 -26.71 -4.04
C ASP A 45 -19.84 -26.94 -2.68
N LEU A 46 -20.04 -26.02 -1.74
CA LEU A 46 -19.48 -26.07 -0.39
C LEU A 46 -20.50 -25.55 0.63
N VAL A 47 -20.56 -26.19 1.79
CA VAL A 47 -21.21 -25.61 2.98
C VAL A 47 -20.22 -25.55 4.13
N ILE A 48 -19.95 -24.33 4.60
CA ILE A 48 -19.15 -24.08 5.81
C ILE A 48 -20.10 -24.13 7.00
N ARG A 49 -19.80 -24.96 8.00
CA ARG A 49 -20.71 -25.34 9.09
C ARG A 49 -20.30 -24.75 10.44
N GLY A 50 -21.26 -24.14 11.14
CA GLY A 50 -21.16 -23.80 12.56
C GLY A 50 -20.04 -22.84 12.95
N GLY A 51 -19.57 -22.01 12.03
CA GLY A 51 -18.54 -21.01 12.29
C GLY A 51 -19.10 -19.73 12.92
N THR A 52 -18.23 -18.96 13.58
CA THR A 52 -18.57 -17.60 14.02
C THR A 52 -18.47 -16.65 12.83
N ILE A 53 -19.61 -16.28 12.26
CA ILE A 53 -19.71 -15.41 11.09
C ILE A 53 -19.51 -13.96 11.51
N VAL A 54 -18.48 -13.32 10.99
CA VAL A 54 -18.25 -11.88 11.05
C VAL A 54 -18.48 -11.34 9.64
N ASP A 55 -19.71 -10.95 9.35
CA ASP A 55 -20.21 -10.82 7.98
C ASP A 55 -19.68 -9.60 7.19
N GLY A 56 -18.86 -8.74 7.81
CA GLY A 56 -18.32 -7.53 7.17
C GLY A 56 -19.28 -6.35 7.08
N SER A 57 -20.52 -6.47 7.56
CA SER A 57 -21.48 -5.34 7.63
C SER A 57 -21.21 -4.41 8.82
N GLY A 58 -20.52 -4.93 9.84
CA GLY A 58 -20.36 -4.33 11.17
C GLY A 58 -21.44 -4.74 12.18
N ALA A 59 -22.35 -5.64 11.80
CA ALA A 59 -23.26 -6.28 12.73
C ALA A 59 -22.51 -7.20 13.70
N LYS A 60 -23.12 -7.49 14.85
CA LYS A 60 -22.54 -8.40 15.84
C LYS A 60 -22.32 -9.80 15.23
N PRO A 61 -21.20 -10.46 15.54
CA PRO A 61 -20.96 -11.82 15.08
C PRO A 61 -22.02 -12.81 15.55
N PHE A 62 -22.31 -13.83 14.75
CA PHE A 62 -23.24 -14.91 15.10
C PHE A 62 -22.73 -16.26 14.62
N VAL A 63 -23.16 -17.34 15.29
CA VAL A 63 -22.81 -18.70 14.87
C VAL A 63 -23.76 -19.16 13.77
N GLY A 64 -23.24 -19.72 12.69
CA GLY A 64 -24.06 -20.25 11.61
C GLY A 64 -23.29 -20.95 10.50
N ASP A 65 -24.04 -21.25 9.44
CA ASP A 65 -23.55 -21.88 8.22
C ASP A 65 -23.52 -20.88 7.06
N VAL A 66 -22.62 -21.10 6.11
CA VAL A 66 -22.53 -20.38 4.83
C VAL A 66 -22.55 -21.41 3.70
N ALA A 67 -23.52 -21.31 2.80
CA ALA A 67 -23.63 -22.16 1.62
C ALA A 67 -23.15 -21.43 0.36
N VAL A 68 -22.32 -22.11 -0.42
CA VAL A 68 -21.68 -21.59 -1.64
C VAL A 68 -22.05 -22.47 -2.83
N ALA A 69 -22.45 -21.84 -3.94
CA ALA A 69 -22.65 -22.51 -5.21
C ALA A 69 -22.38 -21.55 -6.38
N GLY A 70 -21.74 -22.06 -7.43
CA GLY A 70 -21.42 -21.28 -8.63
C GLY A 70 -20.59 -20.03 -8.33
N GLY A 71 -19.69 -20.13 -7.34
CA GLY A 71 -18.84 -19.02 -6.90
C GLY A 71 -19.54 -17.93 -6.08
N LYS A 72 -20.82 -18.13 -5.73
CA LYS A 72 -21.61 -17.18 -4.93
C LYS A 72 -22.06 -17.77 -3.61
N ILE A 73 -22.23 -16.89 -2.63
CA ILE A 73 -22.94 -17.20 -1.39
C ILE A 73 -24.43 -17.27 -1.73
N ILE A 74 -25.06 -18.42 -1.50
CA ILE A 74 -26.48 -18.61 -1.81
C ILE A 74 -27.37 -18.55 -0.56
N ALA A 75 -26.83 -18.86 0.61
CA ALA A 75 -27.54 -18.80 1.88
C ALA A 75 -26.57 -18.63 3.06
N VAL A 76 -27.04 -17.92 4.07
CA VAL A 76 -26.34 -17.69 5.35
C VAL A 76 -27.38 -17.76 6.45
N GLY A 77 -27.10 -18.47 7.53
CA GLY A 77 -28.04 -18.56 8.65
C GLY A 77 -27.56 -19.45 9.78
N PRO A 78 -28.25 -19.45 10.93
CA PRO A 78 -27.80 -20.17 12.13
C PRO A 78 -27.76 -21.70 11.95
N SER A 79 -28.58 -22.24 11.04
CA SER A 79 -28.55 -23.65 10.64
C SER A 79 -29.19 -23.77 9.27
N LEU A 80 -28.44 -24.25 8.28
CA LEU A 80 -28.94 -24.42 6.92
C LEU A 80 -29.28 -25.89 6.66
N ASN A 81 -30.55 -26.17 6.35
CA ASN A 81 -30.99 -27.49 5.86
C ASN A 81 -30.68 -27.65 4.36
N LEU A 82 -29.42 -27.42 3.99
CA LEU A 82 -28.87 -27.59 2.63
C LEU A 82 -27.74 -28.60 2.71
N LYS A 83 -27.53 -29.42 1.68
CA LYS A 83 -26.37 -30.31 1.58
C LYS A 83 -25.38 -29.79 0.56
N GLY A 84 -24.10 -29.73 0.94
CA GLY A 84 -22.99 -29.43 0.04
C GLY A 84 -22.40 -30.71 -0.57
N LYS A 85 -21.77 -30.58 -1.74
CA LYS A 85 -20.85 -31.58 -2.29
C LYS A 85 -19.64 -31.74 -1.37
N GLN A 86 -19.21 -30.63 -0.78
CA GLN A 86 -18.23 -30.58 0.30
C GLN A 86 -18.86 -29.89 1.53
N GLU A 87 -18.48 -30.37 2.72
CA GLU A 87 -18.81 -29.71 3.98
C GLU A 87 -17.53 -29.43 4.75
N TYR A 88 -17.40 -28.20 5.25
CA TYR A 88 -16.25 -27.78 6.04
C TYR A 88 -16.72 -27.44 7.45
N ASP A 89 -16.20 -28.15 8.46
CA ASP A 89 -16.49 -27.86 9.86
C ASP A 89 -15.70 -26.65 10.34
N ALA A 90 -16.39 -25.53 10.56
CA ALA A 90 -15.83 -24.28 11.05
C ALA A 90 -16.14 -24.02 12.53
N ARG A 91 -16.60 -25.02 13.29
CA ARG A 91 -16.85 -24.86 14.74
C ARG A 91 -15.59 -24.39 15.47
N GLY A 92 -15.74 -23.30 16.24
CA GLY A 92 -14.63 -22.65 16.94
C GLY A 92 -13.75 -21.76 16.05
N LEU A 93 -14.05 -21.64 14.76
CA LEU A 93 -13.36 -20.78 13.80
C LEU A 93 -14.21 -19.55 13.46
N VAL A 94 -13.54 -18.50 12.98
CA VAL A 94 -14.19 -17.30 12.41
C VAL A 94 -14.36 -17.49 10.92
N VAL A 95 -15.52 -17.11 10.39
CA VAL A 95 -15.79 -17.00 8.95
C VAL A 95 -16.00 -15.53 8.62
N ALA A 96 -15.17 -14.97 7.75
CA ALA A 96 -15.21 -13.56 7.36
C ALA A 96 -15.14 -13.43 5.83
N PRO A 97 -15.55 -12.29 5.23
CA PRO A 97 -15.25 -12.02 3.84
C PRO A 97 -13.74 -12.04 3.62
N GLY A 98 -13.33 -12.37 2.39
CA GLY A 98 -11.95 -12.19 1.96
C GLY A 98 -11.50 -10.74 2.08
N TRP A 99 -10.23 -10.50 2.42
CA TRP A 99 -9.74 -9.13 2.58
C TRP A 99 -9.60 -8.42 1.24
N VAL A 100 -9.83 -7.11 1.26
CA VAL A 100 -9.58 -6.22 0.12
C VAL A 100 -8.39 -5.33 0.46
N ASP A 101 -7.29 -5.55 -0.24
CA ASP A 101 -6.07 -4.77 -0.08
C ASP A 101 -6.15 -3.50 -0.94
N ALA A 102 -6.42 -2.37 -0.28
CA ALA A 102 -6.72 -1.09 -0.94
C ALA A 102 -5.52 -0.45 -1.66
N HIS A 103 -4.30 -0.88 -1.37
CA HIS A 103 -3.09 -0.16 -1.77
C HIS A 103 -1.91 -1.09 -1.99
N THR A 104 -1.78 -1.55 -3.23
CA THR A 104 -0.70 -2.44 -3.67
C THR A 104 0.03 -1.87 -4.88
N HIS A 105 1.24 -2.38 -5.10
CA HIS A 105 2.16 -2.05 -6.19
C HIS A 105 2.56 -3.33 -6.96
N PHE A 106 1.59 -4.21 -7.19
CA PHE A 106 1.80 -5.45 -7.96
C PHE A 106 1.77 -5.24 -9.48
N ASP A 107 1.72 -4.00 -9.96
CA ASP A 107 1.58 -3.63 -11.38
C ASP A 107 2.56 -4.36 -12.31
N GLY A 108 3.78 -4.61 -11.84
CA GLY A 108 4.73 -5.50 -12.53
C GLY A 108 4.56 -6.96 -12.11
N GLN A 109 4.53 -7.21 -10.80
CA GLN A 109 4.60 -8.55 -10.20
C GLN A 109 3.49 -9.50 -10.66
N VAL A 110 2.30 -8.97 -10.93
CA VAL A 110 1.16 -9.72 -11.47
C VAL A 110 1.48 -10.44 -12.78
N THR A 111 2.55 -10.06 -13.49
CA THR A 111 2.96 -10.68 -14.75
C THR A 111 3.83 -11.93 -14.59
N TRP A 112 4.42 -12.18 -13.41
CA TRP A 112 5.27 -13.35 -13.15
C TRP A 112 4.90 -14.15 -11.90
N ASP A 113 4.20 -13.54 -10.93
CA ASP A 113 3.71 -14.20 -9.72
C ASP A 113 2.18 -14.28 -9.75
N PRO A 114 1.60 -15.42 -10.15
CA PRO A 114 0.15 -15.56 -10.20
C PRO A 114 -0.49 -15.64 -8.81
N TYR A 115 0.29 -15.90 -7.76
CA TYR A 115 -0.24 -16.02 -6.41
C TYR A 115 -0.31 -14.67 -5.70
N LEU A 116 0.56 -13.72 -6.01
CA LEU A 116 0.69 -12.46 -5.25
C LEU A 116 0.82 -12.75 -3.74
N THR A 117 1.67 -13.72 -3.41
CA THR A 117 1.81 -14.30 -2.06
C THR A 117 2.07 -13.32 -0.93
N PRO A 118 2.71 -12.14 -1.12
CA PRO A 118 2.83 -11.18 -0.03
C PRO A 118 1.48 -10.80 0.59
N SER A 119 0.42 -10.71 -0.21
CA SER A 119 -0.94 -10.38 0.24
C SER A 119 -1.83 -11.62 0.36
N SER A 120 -1.88 -12.47 -0.68
CA SER A 120 -2.88 -13.54 -0.77
C SER A 120 -2.72 -14.64 0.30
N ALA A 121 -1.49 -14.95 0.71
CA ALA A 121 -1.22 -15.89 1.79
C ALA A 121 -1.79 -15.41 3.14
N GLY A 122 -2.02 -14.11 3.28
CA GLY A 122 -2.66 -13.48 4.43
C GLY A 122 -4.17 -13.29 4.32
N GLY A 123 -4.85 -14.05 3.47
CA GLY A 123 -6.31 -14.00 3.32
C GLY A 123 -6.83 -12.88 2.43
N VAL A 124 -5.94 -12.19 1.71
CA VAL A 124 -6.34 -11.19 0.70
C VAL A 124 -6.91 -11.89 -0.52
N THR A 125 -8.10 -11.46 -0.92
CA THR A 125 -8.85 -12.02 -2.06
C THR A 125 -9.04 -11.01 -3.19
N THR A 126 -8.74 -9.73 -2.95
CA THR A 126 -8.78 -8.67 -3.94
C THR A 126 -7.67 -7.65 -3.67
N CYS A 127 -6.85 -7.34 -4.67
CA CYS A 127 -5.80 -6.31 -4.59
C CYS A 127 -6.13 -5.13 -5.51
N ILE A 128 -5.95 -3.92 -5.00
CA ILE A 128 -6.06 -2.68 -5.77
C ILE A 128 -4.66 -2.17 -6.13
N MET A 129 -4.34 -2.13 -7.41
CA MET A 129 -3.03 -1.75 -7.98
C MET A 129 -3.05 -0.33 -8.58
N GLY A 130 -1.88 0.16 -8.97
CA GLY A 130 -1.73 1.44 -9.65
C GLY A 130 -1.87 2.63 -8.70
N ASN A 131 -1.43 2.49 -7.45
CA ASN A 131 -1.46 3.57 -6.45
C ASN A 131 -0.29 4.55 -6.63
N CYS A 132 -0.31 5.65 -5.89
CA CYS A 132 0.75 6.68 -5.87
C CYS A 132 1.12 7.30 -7.22
N GLY A 133 0.27 7.18 -8.24
CA GLY A 133 0.58 7.63 -9.60
C GLY A 133 1.57 6.75 -10.35
N VAL A 134 1.85 5.55 -9.85
CA VAL A 134 2.81 4.59 -10.42
C VAL A 134 2.07 3.50 -11.21
N GLY A 135 2.70 3.00 -12.27
CA GLY A 135 2.19 1.89 -13.08
C GLY A 135 3.03 1.69 -14.34
N PHE A 136 2.86 0.56 -15.01
CA PHE A 136 3.56 0.20 -16.25
C PHE A 136 2.71 0.42 -17.51
N ALA A 137 1.59 1.12 -17.42
CA ALA A 137 0.71 1.39 -18.55
C ALA A 137 0.05 2.78 -18.42
N PRO A 138 -0.17 3.50 -19.53
CA PRO A 138 0.35 3.20 -20.87
C PRO A 138 1.87 3.42 -20.97
N CYS A 139 2.54 2.76 -21.92
CA CYS A 139 3.98 2.87 -22.10
C CYS A 139 4.40 2.53 -23.55
N GLN A 140 4.90 3.52 -24.30
CA GLN A 140 5.50 3.24 -25.61
C GLN A 140 6.74 2.35 -25.46
N LYS A 141 7.03 1.54 -26.48
CA LYS A 141 8.17 0.61 -26.47
C LYS A 141 9.51 1.28 -26.15
N GLU A 142 9.74 2.48 -26.68
CA GLU A 142 10.98 3.24 -26.51
C GLU A 142 11.11 3.85 -25.09
N ARG A 143 10.03 3.84 -24.29
CA ARG A 143 9.99 4.45 -22.95
C ARG A 143 10.00 3.44 -21.81
N ARG A 144 10.02 2.14 -22.11
CA ARG A 144 9.97 1.06 -21.11
C ARG A 144 11.08 1.19 -20.07
N GLU A 145 12.31 1.48 -20.51
CA GLU A 145 13.44 1.66 -19.58
C GLU A 145 13.27 2.88 -18.68
N ALA A 146 12.78 4.00 -19.21
CA ALA A 146 12.54 5.20 -18.42
C ALA A 146 11.48 4.96 -17.34
N LEU A 147 10.40 4.25 -17.68
CA LEU A 147 9.34 3.92 -16.73
C LEU A 147 9.81 2.89 -15.68
N ILE A 148 10.58 1.86 -16.08
CA ILE A 148 11.17 0.91 -15.12
C ILE A 148 12.10 1.62 -14.13
N ASN A 149 12.99 2.48 -14.62
CA ASN A 149 13.88 3.25 -13.74
C ASN A 149 13.11 4.17 -12.78
N LEU A 150 11.99 4.75 -13.24
CA LEU A 150 11.13 5.56 -12.38
C LEU A 150 10.51 4.72 -11.25
N VAL A 151 9.91 3.57 -11.58
CA VAL A 151 9.30 2.68 -10.57
C VAL A 151 10.36 2.12 -9.61
N GLU A 152 11.53 1.73 -10.10
CA GLU A 152 12.65 1.27 -9.26
C GLU A 152 13.08 2.34 -8.25
N ALA A 153 13.18 3.60 -8.69
CA ALA A 153 13.65 4.72 -7.85
C ALA A 153 12.69 5.06 -6.70
N ILE A 154 11.39 4.93 -6.97
CA ILE A 154 10.32 5.36 -6.05
C ILE A 154 9.88 4.20 -5.18
N GLU A 155 9.56 3.07 -5.79
CA GLU A 155 8.95 1.93 -5.10
C GLU A 155 9.99 0.91 -4.62
N ASP A 156 11.30 1.11 -4.83
CA ASP A 156 12.36 0.14 -4.46
C ASP A 156 12.01 -1.31 -4.88
N VAL A 157 11.36 -1.44 -6.03
CA VAL A 157 11.16 -2.74 -6.69
C VAL A 157 12.44 -3.03 -7.46
N PRO A 158 13.12 -4.18 -7.23
CA PRO A 158 14.39 -4.45 -7.89
C PRO A 158 14.26 -4.34 -9.42
N GLY A 159 14.91 -3.34 -10.03
CA GLY A 159 14.78 -3.06 -11.46
C GLY A 159 15.17 -4.25 -12.33
N THR A 160 16.12 -5.07 -11.89
CA THR A 160 16.48 -6.34 -12.55
C THR A 160 15.35 -7.36 -12.53
N ALA A 161 14.59 -7.44 -11.43
CA ALA A 161 13.43 -8.31 -11.33
C ALA A 161 12.30 -7.83 -12.24
N VAL A 162 12.09 -6.51 -12.35
CA VAL A 162 11.11 -5.93 -13.28
C VAL A 162 11.55 -6.14 -14.73
N HIS A 163 12.81 -5.83 -15.07
CA HIS A 163 13.33 -5.99 -16.43
C HIS A 163 13.18 -7.42 -16.97
N GLU A 164 13.45 -8.42 -16.12
CA GLU A 164 13.45 -9.83 -16.51
C GLU A 164 12.07 -10.49 -16.33
N GLY A 165 11.31 -10.06 -15.31
CA GLY A 165 9.99 -10.60 -15.01
C GLY A 165 8.86 -10.00 -15.83
N LEU A 166 8.94 -8.70 -16.15
CA LEU A 166 7.86 -7.96 -16.80
C LEU A 166 7.73 -8.36 -18.27
N LYS A 167 6.64 -9.07 -18.57
CA LYS A 167 6.30 -9.46 -19.94
C LYS A 167 5.45 -8.38 -20.58
N TRP A 168 6.09 -7.51 -21.36
CA TRP A 168 5.41 -6.44 -22.09
C TRP A 168 4.53 -6.99 -23.21
N GLU A 169 3.23 -7.08 -22.94
CA GLU A 169 2.19 -7.49 -23.90
C GLU A 169 1.33 -6.30 -24.38
N TRP A 170 1.69 -5.08 -23.96
CA TRP A 170 0.91 -3.88 -24.17
C TRP A 170 1.79 -2.66 -24.49
N GLU A 171 1.10 -1.63 -24.99
CA GLU A 171 1.57 -0.24 -24.97
C GLU A 171 0.46 0.67 -24.43
N THR A 172 -0.80 0.35 -24.72
CA THR A 172 -1.97 1.10 -24.24
C THR A 172 -2.43 0.58 -22.87
N PHE A 173 -3.18 1.41 -22.14
CA PHE A 173 -3.77 0.99 -20.86
C PHE A 173 -4.84 -0.10 -21.03
N GLU A 174 -5.65 -0.01 -22.08
CA GLU A 174 -6.59 -1.07 -22.46
C GLU A 174 -5.88 -2.40 -22.72
N GLY A 175 -4.78 -2.37 -23.49
CA GLY A 175 -3.99 -3.57 -23.76
C GLY A 175 -3.39 -4.19 -22.50
N TYR A 176 -3.02 -3.36 -21.53
CA TYR A 176 -2.60 -3.85 -20.20
C TYR A 176 -3.76 -4.52 -19.46
N MET A 177 -4.95 -3.92 -19.44
CA MET A 177 -6.14 -4.55 -18.84
C MET A 177 -6.51 -5.86 -19.53
N ASP A 178 -6.38 -5.94 -20.85
CA ASP A 178 -6.61 -7.17 -21.60
C ASP A 178 -5.55 -8.24 -21.30
N ALA A 179 -4.30 -7.83 -21.08
CA ALA A 179 -3.25 -8.73 -20.61
C ALA A 179 -3.58 -9.28 -19.22
N LEU A 180 -4.03 -8.42 -18.28
CA LEU A 180 -4.48 -8.86 -16.95
C LEU A 180 -5.71 -9.79 -17.03
N ALA A 181 -6.67 -9.50 -17.90
CA ALA A 181 -7.88 -10.31 -18.07
C ALA A 181 -7.60 -11.74 -18.57
N ARG A 182 -6.45 -11.97 -19.22
CA ARG A 182 -6.00 -13.30 -19.65
C ARG A 182 -5.25 -14.08 -18.57
N ARG A 183 -4.93 -13.46 -17.42
CA ARG A 183 -4.18 -14.13 -16.35
C ARG A 183 -5.11 -14.85 -15.38
N ASP A 184 -4.69 -16.05 -15.01
CA ASP A 184 -5.22 -16.78 -13.86
C ASP A 184 -4.42 -16.37 -12.61
N LEU A 185 -5.11 -15.88 -11.59
CA LEU A 185 -4.52 -15.34 -10.36
C LEU A 185 -5.10 -16.00 -9.11
N ALA A 186 -4.39 -16.01 -8.00
CA ALA A 186 -4.92 -16.52 -6.73
C ALA A 186 -5.92 -15.55 -6.08
N CYS A 187 -5.83 -14.25 -6.37
CA CYS A 187 -6.78 -13.23 -5.92
C CYS A 187 -7.22 -12.36 -7.10
N ASP A 188 -8.36 -11.68 -6.95
CA ASP A 188 -8.79 -10.69 -7.91
C ASP A 188 -7.87 -9.47 -7.89
N VAL A 189 -7.75 -8.79 -9.03
CA VAL A 189 -6.98 -7.54 -9.13
C VAL A 189 -7.79 -6.48 -9.84
N ALA A 190 -7.74 -5.25 -9.34
CA ALA A 190 -8.28 -4.07 -10.01
C ALA A 190 -7.20 -2.99 -10.09
N VAL A 191 -7.29 -2.08 -11.06
CA VAL A 191 -6.20 -1.13 -11.32
C VAL A 191 -6.67 0.30 -11.51
N LEU A 192 -5.96 1.21 -10.85
CA LEU A 192 -6.03 2.65 -11.09
C LEU A 192 -5.02 3.03 -12.19
N VAL A 193 -5.34 4.04 -12.99
CA VAL A 193 -4.42 4.61 -13.97
C VAL A 193 -3.39 5.48 -13.25
N GLY A 194 -2.10 5.16 -13.38
CA GLY A 194 -1.02 5.92 -12.74
C GLY A 194 -0.64 7.19 -13.50
N HIS A 195 -0.64 8.33 -12.82
CA HIS A 195 -0.29 9.63 -13.39
C HIS A 195 1.07 9.66 -14.12
N SER A 196 2.09 9.00 -13.57
CA SER A 196 3.43 9.01 -14.16
C SER A 196 3.47 8.40 -15.55
N ALA A 197 2.74 7.29 -15.74
CA ALA A 197 2.64 6.64 -17.03
C ALA A 197 1.87 7.50 -18.05
N VAL A 198 0.80 8.18 -17.60
CA VAL A 198 0.05 9.13 -18.44
C VAL A 198 0.91 10.31 -18.87
N ARG A 199 1.67 10.92 -17.96
CA ARG A 199 2.62 12.00 -18.29
C ARG A 199 3.74 11.52 -19.19
N SER A 200 4.30 10.33 -18.94
CA SER A 200 5.30 9.71 -19.82
C SER A 200 4.78 9.52 -21.24
N TRP A 201 3.53 9.08 -21.37
CA TRP A 201 2.89 8.86 -22.67
C TRP A 201 2.71 10.15 -23.47
N VAL A 202 2.25 11.23 -22.83
CA VAL A 202 1.91 12.49 -23.51
C VAL A 202 3.10 13.43 -23.64
N LEU A 203 3.84 13.66 -22.54
CA LEU A 203 4.93 14.64 -22.47
C LEU A 203 6.28 14.05 -22.87
N GLY A 204 6.37 12.73 -22.89
CA GLY A 204 7.60 12.02 -23.19
C GLY A 204 8.72 12.33 -22.22
N ASP A 205 9.89 12.72 -22.74
CA ASP A 205 11.08 13.02 -21.91
C ASP A 205 10.86 14.26 -21.03
N ARG A 206 9.77 15.02 -21.28
CA ARG A 206 9.39 16.15 -20.44
C ARG A 206 8.56 15.78 -19.21
N MET A 207 8.24 14.50 -18.99
CA MET A 207 7.28 14.04 -17.98
C MET A 207 7.48 14.59 -16.56
N ASN A 208 8.72 14.84 -16.14
CA ASN A 208 9.09 15.41 -14.83
C ASN A 208 9.75 16.79 -14.93
N GLN A 209 9.84 17.40 -16.12
CA GLN A 209 10.52 18.67 -16.33
C GLN A 209 9.78 19.82 -15.64
N ALA A 210 8.45 19.81 -15.70
CA ALA A 210 7.61 20.76 -15.00
C ALA A 210 7.72 20.62 -13.47
N ASP A 211 8.07 19.43 -12.98
CA ASP A 211 8.20 19.12 -11.54
C ASP A 211 9.59 19.50 -10.97
N ARG A 212 10.44 20.16 -11.76
CA ARG A 212 11.72 20.73 -11.30
C ARG A 212 11.51 22.11 -10.67
N PRO A 213 12.43 22.58 -9.82
CA PRO A 213 12.42 23.97 -9.36
C PRO A 213 12.40 24.94 -10.55
N GLY A 214 11.39 25.81 -10.62
CA GLY A 214 11.17 26.72 -11.76
C GLY A 214 10.72 26.03 -13.06
N GLY A 215 10.54 24.71 -13.06
CA GLY A 215 10.10 23.91 -14.20
C GLY A 215 8.73 24.33 -14.74
N HIS A 216 7.80 24.69 -13.86
CA HIS A 216 6.50 25.24 -14.24
C HIS A 216 6.60 26.55 -15.06
N LEU A 217 7.69 27.32 -14.94
CA LEU A 217 7.93 28.54 -15.73
C LEU A 217 8.67 28.22 -17.04
N ASN A 218 9.67 27.33 -16.96
CA ASN A 218 10.59 27.06 -18.08
C ASN A 218 10.06 25.99 -19.06
N CYS A 219 9.32 25.02 -18.53
CA CYS A 219 8.80 23.87 -19.26
C CYS A 219 7.34 23.59 -18.83
N PRO A 220 6.43 24.57 -18.98
CA PRO A 220 5.03 24.41 -18.55
C PRO A 220 4.36 23.26 -19.30
N VAL A 221 3.43 22.58 -18.61
CA VAL A 221 2.49 21.65 -19.23
C VAL A 221 1.42 22.49 -19.94
N GLN A 222 1.29 22.30 -21.25
CA GLN A 222 0.38 23.10 -22.08
C GLN A 222 -1.05 22.57 -21.99
N GLN A 223 -2.03 23.44 -22.25
CA GLN A 223 -3.44 23.07 -22.21
C GLN A 223 -3.80 21.87 -23.12
N GLN A 224 -3.24 21.83 -24.34
CA GLN A 224 -3.43 20.71 -25.26
C GLN A 224 -2.86 19.38 -24.71
N GLU A 225 -1.83 19.44 -23.87
CA GLU A 225 -1.21 18.27 -23.23
C GLU A 225 -2.05 17.80 -22.05
N VAL A 226 -2.61 18.73 -21.27
CA VAL A 226 -3.60 18.43 -20.24
C VAL A 226 -4.82 17.74 -20.86
N GLU A 227 -5.33 18.23 -21.99
CA GLU A 227 -6.45 17.62 -22.71
C GLU A 227 -6.12 16.22 -23.22
N ALA A 228 -4.91 16.01 -23.74
CA ALA A 228 -4.45 14.69 -24.16
C ALA A 228 -4.32 13.72 -22.99
N MET A 229 -3.75 14.15 -21.85
CA MET A 229 -3.67 13.33 -20.64
C MET A 229 -5.07 13.01 -20.08
N ALA A 230 -5.98 13.98 -20.06
CA ALA A 230 -7.37 13.78 -19.67
C ALA A 230 -8.07 12.76 -20.58
N ALA A 231 -7.81 12.81 -21.89
CA ALA A 231 -8.34 11.82 -22.81
C ALA A 231 -7.80 10.41 -22.53
N VAL A 232 -6.49 10.24 -22.25
CA VAL A 232 -5.93 8.95 -21.81
C VAL A 232 -6.66 8.41 -20.58
N VAL A 233 -6.87 9.25 -19.56
CA VAL A 233 -7.57 8.85 -18.32
C VAL A 233 -9.02 8.48 -18.60
N ARG A 234 -9.75 9.31 -19.35
CA ARG A 234 -11.14 9.05 -19.74
C ARG A 234 -11.26 7.71 -20.44
N ASP A 235 -10.42 7.47 -21.45
CA ASP A 235 -10.51 6.28 -22.29
C ASP A 235 -10.10 5.02 -21.48
N ALA A 236 -9.12 5.12 -20.58
CA ALA A 236 -8.77 4.03 -19.67
C ALA A 236 -9.91 3.68 -18.68
N VAL A 237 -10.58 4.68 -18.11
CA VAL A 237 -11.74 4.47 -17.21
C VAL A 237 -12.93 3.91 -17.99
N ALA A 238 -13.20 4.43 -19.18
CA ALA A 238 -14.23 3.93 -20.09
C ALA A 238 -14.00 2.47 -20.52
N ALA A 239 -12.73 2.05 -20.63
CA ALA A 239 -12.35 0.67 -20.91
C ALA A 239 -12.38 -0.25 -19.68
N GLY A 240 -12.53 0.29 -18.46
CA GLY A 240 -12.75 -0.49 -17.25
C GLY A 240 -11.75 -0.26 -16.11
N ALA A 241 -10.84 0.71 -16.20
CA ALA A 241 -10.03 1.10 -15.04
C ALA A 241 -10.93 1.58 -13.90
N ILE A 242 -10.61 1.21 -12.66
CA ILE A 242 -11.42 1.58 -11.48
C ILE A 242 -11.19 3.03 -11.03
N GLY A 243 -10.29 3.75 -11.69
CA GLY A 243 -10.00 5.13 -11.38
C GLY A 243 -8.62 5.59 -11.84
N PHE A 244 -8.10 6.62 -11.18
CA PHE A 244 -6.81 7.24 -11.46
C PHE A 244 -6.11 7.57 -10.14
N SER A 245 -4.78 7.50 -10.12
CA SER A 245 -3.99 7.87 -8.95
C SER A 245 -2.86 8.84 -9.28
N THR A 246 -2.43 9.62 -8.27
CA THR A 246 -1.28 10.53 -8.36
C THR A 246 -0.44 10.48 -7.07
N SER A 247 0.74 11.09 -7.09
CA SER A 247 1.54 11.36 -5.91
C SER A 247 1.96 12.83 -5.89
N ARG A 248 1.81 13.45 -4.72
CA ARG A 248 2.28 14.80 -4.37
C ARG A 248 3.23 14.76 -3.17
N ALA A 249 3.89 13.63 -2.95
CA ALA A 249 4.81 13.42 -1.84
C ALA A 249 6.23 13.93 -2.16
N ILE A 250 6.82 14.73 -1.28
CA ILE A 250 8.14 15.37 -1.53
C ILE A 250 9.31 14.36 -1.62
N TYR A 251 9.10 13.17 -1.08
CA TYR A 251 10.09 12.09 -1.05
C TYR A 251 10.00 11.16 -2.28
N HIS A 252 8.95 11.25 -3.09
CA HIS A 252 8.85 10.49 -4.34
C HIS A 252 9.68 11.18 -5.42
N ARG A 253 10.89 10.64 -5.64
CA ARG A 253 11.88 11.19 -6.54
C ARG A 253 12.48 10.12 -7.43
N ASP A 254 12.83 10.50 -8.65
CA ASP A 254 13.56 9.64 -9.57
C ASP A 254 15.04 9.51 -9.17
N MET A 255 15.78 8.73 -9.97
CA MET A 255 17.22 8.49 -9.78
C MET A 255 18.09 9.75 -9.91
N SER A 256 17.57 10.85 -10.46
CA SER A 256 18.26 12.15 -10.54
C SER A 256 17.83 13.10 -9.41
N GLY A 257 16.97 12.64 -8.49
CA GLY A 257 16.43 13.43 -7.40
C GLY A 257 15.31 14.38 -7.83
N VAL A 258 14.84 14.34 -9.08
CA VAL A 258 13.68 15.12 -9.54
C VAL A 258 12.41 14.52 -8.96
N LEU A 259 11.41 15.34 -8.64
CA LEU A 259 10.12 14.83 -8.17
C LEU A 259 9.49 13.91 -9.23
N MET A 260 8.73 12.92 -8.77
CA MET A 260 7.93 12.06 -9.64
C MET A 260 7.05 12.92 -10.58
N PRO A 261 6.91 12.55 -11.86
CA PRO A 261 5.97 13.19 -12.78
C PRO A 261 4.60 13.44 -12.15
N GLY A 262 4.19 14.71 -12.10
CA GLY A 262 2.87 15.09 -11.59
C GLY A 262 2.81 15.51 -10.12
N SER A 263 3.94 15.48 -9.41
CA SER A 263 4.02 15.95 -8.02
C SER A 263 3.67 17.42 -7.86
N LEU A 264 3.99 18.24 -8.87
CA LEU A 264 3.70 19.66 -8.97
C LEU A 264 2.67 19.95 -10.08
N ALA A 265 1.84 18.97 -10.44
CA ALA A 265 0.73 19.20 -11.36
C ALA A 265 -0.17 20.34 -10.86
N SER A 266 -0.58 21.21 -11.78
CA SER A 266 -1.42 22.35 -11.45
C SER A 266 -2.83 21.91 -11.07
N SER A 267 -3.60 22.78 -10.42
CA SER A 267 -5.00 22.49 -10.12
C SER A 267 -5.83 22.29 -11.39
N GLU A 268 -5.52 23.00 -12.48
CA GLU A 268 -6.17 22.83 -13.79
C GLU A 268 -5.94 21.42 -14.35
N GLU A 269 -4.70 20.93 -14.30
CA GLU A 269 -4.38 19.58 -14.71
C GLU A 269 -5.12 18.55 -13.85
N MET A 270 -5.04 18.66 -12.52
CA MET A 270 -5.72 17.74 -11.61
C MET A 270 -7.24 17.72 -11.84
N LEU A 271 -7.87 18.89 -11.97
CA LEU A 271 -9.31 18.98 -12.25
C LEU A 271 -9.68 18.35 -13.59
N ALA A 272 -8.86 18.55 -14.63
CA ALA A 272 -9.10 17.94 -15.95
C ALA A 272 -9.02 16.42 -15.91
N LEU A 273 -7.97 15.86 -15.28
CA LEU A 273 -7.81 14.41 -15.16
C LEU A 273 -8.92 13.76 -14.33
N ILE A 274 -9.43 14.46 -13.32
CA ILE A 274 -10.48 13.93 -12.45
C ILE A 274 -11.85 14.03 -13.12
N ARG A 275 -12.14 15.12 -13.83
CA ARG A 275 -13.34 15.19 -14.69
C ARG A 275 -13.35 14.07 -15.72
N ALA A 276 -12.19 13.72 -16.29
CA ALA A 276 -12.06 12.61 -17.21
C ALA A 276 -12.45 11.25 -16.59
N ILE A 277 -12.22 11.02 -15.28
CA ILE A 277 -12.75 9.83 -14.58
C ILE A 277 -14.28 9.82 -14.67
N GLY A 278 -14.92 10.94 -14.37
CA GLY A 278 -16.38 11.08 -14.40
C GLY A 278 -16.99 10.99 -15.82
N GLU A 279 -16.24 11.41 -16.84
CA GLU A 279 -16.59 11.24 -18.26
C GLU A 279 -16.48 9.78 -18.70
N GLY A 280 -15.46 9.06 -18.24
CA GLY A 280 -15.27 7.63 -18.53
C GLY A 280 -16.25 6.70 -17.81
N GLY A 281 -17.12 7.23 -16.95
CA GLY A 281 -18.15 6.48 -16.23
C GLY A 281 -18.11 6.65 -14.70
N GLY A 282 -17.01 7.18 -14.14
CA GLY A 282 -16.80 7.34 -12.70
C GLY A 282 -15.83 6.30 -12.14
N GLY A 283 -15.47 6.42 -10.86
CA GLY A 283 -14.45 5.58 -10.24
C GLY A 283 -13.84 6.23 -9.00
N VAL A 284 -12.57 5.93 -8.73
CA VAL A 284 -11.82 6.47 -7.59
C VAL A 284 -10.70 7.41 -8.05
N PHE A 285 -10.56 8.54 -7.38
CA PHE A 285 -9.36 9.35 -7.39
C PHE A 285 -8.50 9.01 -6.17
N GLY A 286 -7.31 8.46 -6.39
CA GLY A 286 -6.33 8.13 -5.36
C GLY A 286 -5.17 9.12 -5.32
N ALA A 287 -4.68 9.48 -4.15
CA ALA A 287 -3.48 10.33 -4.05
C ALA A 287 -2.61 10.03 -2.84
N ASN A 288 -1.29 9.91 -3.05
CA ASN A 288 -0.35 10.08 -1.94
C ASN A 288 -0.07 11.58 -1.75
N MET A 289 -0.43 12.15 -0.59
CA MET A 289 -0.37 13.58 -0.36
C MET A 289 0.30 13.91 0.98
N ASP A 290 1.42 14.62 0.91
CA ASP A 290 2.03 15.18 2.12
C ASP A 290 1.68 16.66 2.35
N PHE A 291 0.98 17.31 1.41
CA PHE A 291 0.56 18.73 1.42
C PHE A 291 1.70 19.73 1.68
N ARG A 292 2.94 19.31 1.44
CA ARG A 292 4.16 20.14 1.60
C ARG A 292 4.82 20.43 0.26
N THR A 293 4.41 19.77 -0.81
CA THR A 293 5.06 19.83 -2.13
C THR A 293 4.56 21.00 -2.97
N TYR A 294 5.40 22.02 -3.18
CA TYR A 294 5.08 23.21 -3.98
C TYR A 294 6.20 23.59 -4.96
N ASP A 295 5.89 24.47 -5.90
CA ASP A 295 6.64 24.75 -7.14
C ASP A 295 8.08 25.29 -6.97
N ASP A 296 8.49 25.62 -5.74
CA ASP A 296 9.74 26.30 -5.41
C ASP A 296 10.56 25.53 -4.35
N LEU A 297 10.81 24.24 -4.55
CA LEU A 297 11.64 23.43 -3.65
C LEU A 297 13.09 23.22 -4.14
N PRO A 298 14.00 24.19 -3.96
CA PRO A 298 15.40 23.90 -3.69
C PRO A 298 15.69 24.20 -2.21
N GLU A 299 15.76 23.14 -1.39
CA GLU A 299 16.50 23.03 -0.12
C GLU A 299 16.69 24.30 0.76
N GLY A 300 15.69 25.18 0.81
CA GLY A 300 15.68 26.38 1.64
C GLY A 300 14.97 26.15 2.96
N GLN A 301 14.95 27.18 3.82
CA GLN A 301 14.01 27.19 4.95
C GLN A 301 12.59 27.06 4.39
N MET A 302 11.87 26.03 4.83
CA MET A 302 10.45 25.83 4.53
C MET A 302 9.70 27.15 4.72
N ASP A 303 9.28 27.77 3.62
CA ASP A 303 8.52 29.02 3.69
C ASP A 303 7.11 28.67 4.17
N MET A 304 6.88 28.88 5.46
CA MET A 304 5.61 28.56 6.11
C MET A 304 4.43 29.31 5.49
N LYS A 305 4.64 30.47 4.85
CA LYS A 305 3.57 31.17 4.13
C LYS A 305 3.25 30.45 2.81
N LYS A 306 4.26 30.06 2.04
CA LYS A 306 4.07 29.27 0.81
C LYS A 306 3.44 27.91 1.11
N ILE A 307 3.90 27.20 2.13
CA ILE A 307 3.31 25.92 2.57
C ILE A 307 1.85 26.09 2.97
N ARG A 308 1.52 27.10 3.77
CA ARG A 308 0.12 27.37 4.15
C ARG A 308 -0.74 27.76 2.94
N LYS A 309 -0.19 28.51 1.97
CA LYS A 309 -0.90 28.85 0.74
C LYS A 309 -1.14 27.59 -0.10
N HIS A 310 -0.11 26.78 -0.31
CA HIS A 310 -0.19 25.52 -1.02
C HIS A 310 -1.18 24.56 -0.36
N TRP A 311 -1.07 24.36 0.96
CA TRP A 311 -2.04 23.61 1.77
C TRP A 311 -3.49 24.01 1.50
N ARG A 312 -3.79 25.31 1.53
CA ARG A 312 -5.15 25.80 1.25
C ARG A 312 -5.54 25.53 -0.20
N SER A 313 -4.61 25.67 -1.14
CA SER A 313 -4.82 25.35 -2.54
C SER A 313 -5.19 23.88 -2.73
N GLU A 314 -4.48 22.96 -2.06
CA GLU A 314 -4.73 21.53 -2.12
C GLU A 314 -6.15 21.17 -1.69
N TRP A 315 -6.57 21.66 -0.54
CA TRP A 315 -7.94 21.46 -0.07
C TRP A 315 -8.98 22.14 -0.94
N SER A 316 -8.67 23.31 -1.51
CA SER A 316 -9.59 24.05 -2.38
C SER A 316 -9.95 23.26 -3.63
N TRP A 317 -8.97 22.66 -4.32
CA TRP A 317 -9.28 21.90 -5.53
C TRP A 317 -9.88 20.52 -5.22
N LEU A 318 -9.52 19.89 -4.08
CA LEU A 318 -10.20 18.70 -3.56
C LEU A 318 -11.68 18.94 -3.27
N GLU A 319 -12.02 20.09 -2.67
CA GLU A 319 -13.41 20.48 -2.44
C GLU A 319 -14.13 20.79 -3.76
N GLN A 320 -13.45 21.42 -4.72
CA GLN A 320 -14.03 21.65 -6.03
C GLN A 320 -14.41 20.33 -6.72
N ILE A 321 -13.54 19.32 -6.70
CA ILE A 321 -13.84 17.98 -7.22
C ILE A 321 -15.07 17.38 -6.56
N ALA A 322 -15.12 17.43 -5.22
CA ALA A 322 -16.25 16.94 -4.46
C ALA A 322 -17.57 17.59 -4.87
N SER A 323 -17.52 18.87 -5.26
CA SER A 323 -18.69 19.62 -5.68
C SER A 323 -19.16 19.31 -7.11
N GLU A 324 -18.23 19.05 -8.04
CA GLU A 324 -18.50 18.92 -9.48
C GLU A 324 -18.91 17.50 -9.92
N SER A 325 -18.54 16.46 -9.16
CA SER A 325 -18.75 15.06 -9.57
C SER A 325 -19.47 14.18 -8.52
N PRO A 326 -20.60 14.64 -7.95
CA PRO A 326 -21.32 13.87 -6.94
C PRO A 326 -21.77 12.49 -7.47
N GLY A 327 -21.51 11.42 -6.70
CA GLY A 327 -21.92 10.05 -7.03
C GLY A 327 -21.12 9.36 -8.15
N LYS A 328 -20.30 10.12 -8.89
CA LYS A 328 -19.42 9.59 -9.93
C LYS A 328 -18.03 9.26 -9.43
N ILE A 329 -17.47 10.10 -8.57
CA ILE A 329 -16.07 9.98 -8.13
C ILE A 329 -16.03 9.81 -6.62
N ASN A 330 -15.38 8.74 -6.16
CA ASN A 330 -14.94 8.59 -4.78
C ASN A 330 -13.48 9.04 -4.66
N MET A 331 -13.04 9.44 -3.47
CA MET A 331 -11.67 9.90 -3.25
C MET A 331 -11.00 9.15 -2.11
N THR A 332 -9.70 8.90 -2.28
CA THR A 332 -8.85 8.33 -1.25
C THR A 332 -7.46 8.93 -1.25
N PHE A 333 -6.89 9.09 -0.06
CA PHE A 333 -5.51 9.54 0.08
C PHE A 333 -4.87 9.08 1.38
N GLU A 334 -3.56 8.92 1.34
CA GLU A 334 -2.78 8.54 2.51
C GLU A 334 -2.80 9.65 3.58
N VAL A 335 -3.01 9.26 4.83
CA VAL A 335 -2.85 10.14 5.98
C VAL A 335 -1.97 9.45 7.03
N SER A 336 -0.85 10.09 7.34
CA SER A 336 -0.06 9.74 8.53
C SER A 336 -0.80 10.13 9.80
N SER A 337 -0.71 9.28 10.81
CA SER A 337 -1.25 9.52 12.16
C SER A 337 -0.66 10.76 12.85
N GLU A 338 0.50 11.27 12.40
CA GLU A 338 1.09 12.55 12.83
C GLU A 338 0.24 13.76 12.42
N VAL A 339 -0.53 13.62 11.35
CA VAL A 339 -1.31 14.70 10.74
C VAL A 339 -2.79 14.42 10.81
N ALA A 340 -3.24 13.75 11.88
CA ALA A 340 -4.64 13.39 12.13
C ALA A 340 -5.60 14.59 12.06
N ASP A 341 -5.11 15.81 12.34
CA ASP A 341 -5.90 17.05 12.15
C ASP A 341 -6.40 17.24 10.71
N ARG A 342 -5.80 16.59 9.71
CA ARG A 342 -6.29 16.54 8.32
C ARG A 342 -7.69 15.98 8.21
N LEU A 343 -8.06 15.05 9.10
CA LEU A 343 -9.37 14.43 9.09
C LEU A 343 -10.50 15.43 9.31
N LYS A 344 -10.24 16.54 10.03
CA LYS A 344 -11.22 17.62 10.21
C LYS A 344 -11.58 18.30 8.88
N GLU A 345 -10.64 18.42 7.95
CA GLU A 345 -10.94 18.94 6.61
C GLU A 345 -11.75 17.94 5.79
N VAL A 346 -11.47 16.64 5.93
CA VAL A 346 -12.29 15.58 5.33
C VAL A 346 -13.72 15.60 5.87
N GLU A 347 -13.90 15.73 7.17
CA GLU A 347 -15.21 15.87 7.80
C GLU A 347 -15.99 17.07 7.24
N LYS A 348 -15.32 18.22 7.04
CA LYS A 348 -15.94 19.41 6.46
C LYS A 348 -16.41 19.16 5.02
N ILE A 349 -15.56 18.58 4.18
CA ILE A 349 -15.93 18.27 2.79
C ILE A 349 -17.07 17.24 2.77
N MET A 350 -16.99 16.18 3.59
CA MET A 350 -18.02 15.16 3.67
C MET A 350 -19.34 15.68 4.23
N SER A 351 -19.32 16.62 5.17
CA SER A 351 -20.55 17.25 5.70
C SER A 351 -21.24 18.12 4.65
N ARG A 352 -20.48 18.72 3.73
CA ARG A 352 -21.04 19.58 2.65
C ARG A 352 -21.46 18.78 1.41
N HIS A 353 -20.78 17.69 1.10
CA HIS A 353 -20.92 17.00 -0.19
C HIS A 353 -21.31 15.51 -0.08
N GLY A 354 -21.24 14.90 1.10
CA GLY A 354 -21.41 13.45 1.29
C GLY A 354 -22.81 12.92 0.97
N GLU A 355 -23.86 13.70 1.21
CA GLU A 355 -25.24 13.33 0.85
C GLU A 355 -25.46 13.17 -0.67
N ARG A 356 -24.51 13.67 -1.48
CA ARG A 356 -24.56 13.58 -2.93
C ARG A 356 -23.96 12.28 -3.49
N GLY A 357 -23.82 11.24 -2.65
CA GLY A 357 -23.37 9.91 -3.07
C GLY A 357 -21.86 9.77 -3.27
N MET A 358 -21.06 10.75 -2.86
CA MET A 358 -19.60 10.68 -2.87
C MET A 358 -19.07 10.06 -1.58
N LEU A 359 -18.03 9.24 -1.69
CA LEU A 359 -17.24 8.77 -0.54
C LEU A 359 -15.83 9.36 -0.57
N ILE A 360 -15.41 9.94 0.56
CA ILE A 360 -14.01 10.25 0.83
C ILE A 360 -13.55 9.38 1.99
N ARG A 361 -12.43 8.67 1.77
CA ARG A 361 -11.78 7.84 2.78
C ARG A 361 -10.29 8.10 2.81
N THR A 362 -9.73 8.36 3.98
CA THR A 362 -8.29 8.44 4.15
C THR A 362 -7.73 7.05 4.42
N GLN A 363 -6.66 6.68 3.72
CA GLN A 363 -5.94 5.45 4.01
C GLN A 363 -4.98 5.68 5.18
N VAL A 364 -5.03 4.77 6.14
CA VAL A 364 -4.10 4.73 7.28
C VAL A 364 -3.38 3.39 7.31
N HIS A 365 -2.17 3.42 7.86
CA HIS A 365 -1.36 2.23 8.08
C HIS A 365 -2.01 1.33 9.14
N ALA A 366 -1.99 0.01 8.92
CA ALA A 366 -2.47 -0.95 9.91
C ALA A 366 -1.51 -1.08 11.11
N ARG A 367 -0.24 -0.72 10.93
CA ARG A 367 0.83 -0.75 11.92
C ARG A 367 1.88 0.32 11.60
N PRO A 368 2.85 0.59 12.47
CA PRO A 368 3.94 1.49 12.12
C PRO A 368 4.81 0.89 11.01
N GLN A 369 4.94 1.61 9.89
CA GLN A 369 5.87 1.27 8.82
C GLN A 369 7.31 1.49 9.30
N ALA A 370 8.19 0.54 9.01
CA ALA A 370 9.50 0.48 9.65
C ALA A 370 10.54 -0.26 8.83
N PHE A 371 11.77 0.24 8.88
CA PHE A 371 12.92 -0.43 8.29
C PHE A 371 13.19 -1.75 9.00
N LEU A 372 13.24 -2.82 8.21
CA LEU A 372 13.66 -4.14 8.66
C LEU A 372 15.15 -4.34 8.40
N GLN A 373 15.83 -4.94 9.38
CA GLN A 373 17.28 -5.16 9.34
C GLN A 373 17.57 -6.60 9.77
N SER A 374 18.35 -7.30 8.95
CA SER A 374 18.87 -8.65 9.21
C SER A 374 20.32 -8.71 8.71
N ILE A 375 21.04 -9.77 9.02
CA ILE A 375 22.42 -9.98 8.53
C ILE A 375 22.51 -10.17 7.01
N ASP A 376 21.40 -10.52 6.35
CA ASP A 376 21.27 -10.77 4.92
C ASP A 376 20.42 -9.68 4.22
N SER A 377 19.92 -8.69 4.97
CA SER A 377 19.22 -7.55 4.39
C SER A 377 20.18 -6.58 3.70
N LYS A 378 19.67 -5.83 2.72
CA LYS A 378 20.44 -4.80 2.00
C LYS A 378 20.74 -3.55 2.85
N MET A 379 20.11 -3.44 4.02
CA MET A 379 20.20 -2.28 4.90
C MET A 379 20.35 -2.70 6.35
N ASN A 380 21.54 -2.47 6.93
CA ASN A 380 21.85 -2.62 8.34
C ASN A 380 23.17 -1.88 8.69
N LEU A 381 23.43 -1.58 9.97
CA LEU A 381 24.62 -0.82 10.38
C LEU A 381 25.95 -1.58 10.18
N LEU A 382 25.93 -2.89 9.91
CA LEU A 382 27.14 -3.69 9.76
C LEU A 382 27.86 -3.40 8.45
N TYR A 383 27.19 -2.86 7.43
CA TYR A 383 27.81 -2.35 6.20
C TYR A 383 28.82 -1.22 6.44
N LEU A 384 28.88 -0.66 7.65
CA LEU A 384 29.97 0.23 8.05
C LEU A 384 31.33 -0.48 8.14
N SER A 385 31.33 -1.80 8.29
CA SER A 385 32.52 -2.64 8.23
C SER A 385 32.78 -3.10 6.81
N ARG A 386 34.00 -2.82 6.30
CA ARG A 386 34.49 -3.35 5.02
C ARG A 386 34.60 -4.87 5.04
N THR A 387 34.88 -5.44 6.21
CA THR A 387 34.90 -6.89 6.41
C THR A 387 33.52 -7.48 6.18
N TYR A 388 32.47 -6.95 6.83
CA TYR A 388 31.10 -7.44 6.63
C TYR A 388 30.59 -7.19 5.21
N ASP A 389 30.88 -6.03 4.62
CA ASP A 389 30.45 -5.67 3.25
C ASP A 389 30.88 -6.73 2.22
N LYS A 390 32.08 -7.29 2.38
CA LYS A 390 32.65 -8.33 1.50
C LYS A 390 32.14 -9.75 1.75
N LEU A 391 31.40 -10.01 2.83
CA LEU A 391 30.87 -11.35 3.11
C LEU A 391 29.79 -11.72 2.08
N ASP A 392 29.74 -13.00 1.70
CA ASP A 392 28.66 -13.55 0.89
C ASP A 392 27.38 -13.64 1.72
N LYS A 393 26.31 -12.99 1.24
CA LYS A 393 25.02 -12.87 1.92
C LYS A 393 23.93 -13.73 1.27
N ARG A 394 24.28 -14.53 0.25
CA ARG A 394 23.32 -15.38 -0.48
C ARG A 394 22.79 -16.54 0.34
N ASP A 395 23.59 -17.06 1.28
CA ASP A 395 23.17 -18.08 2.24
C ASP A 395 23.22 -17.47 3.65
N ALA A 396 22.05 -17.05 4.12
CA ALA A 396 21.89 -16.39 5.40
C ALA A 396 22.29 -17.29 6.59
N GLN A 397 22.09 -18.60 6.49
CA GLN A 397 22.44 -19.55 7.56
C GLN A 397 23.94 -19.79 7.62
N ALA A 398 24.59 -19.93 6.46
CA ALA A 398 26.05 -20.00 6.39
C ALA A 398 26.69 -18.70 6.89
N LEU A 399 26.12 -17.55 6.54
CA LEU A 399 26.55 -16.24 7.03
C LEU A 399 26.40 -16.14 8.55
N LEU A 400 25.26 -16.53 9.12
CA LEU A 400 25.03 -16.53 10.57
C LEU A 400 26.11 -17.35 11.29
N LYS A 401 26.45 -18.54 10.77
CA LYS A 401 27.50 -19.38 11.34
C LYS A 401 28.87 -18.71 11.32
N GLN A 402 29.22 -18.04 10.22
CA GLN A 402 30.47 -17.28 10.13
C GLN A 402 30.49 -16.11 11.12
N MET A 403 29.39 -15.37 11.22
CA MET A 403 29.25 -14.20 12.10
C MET A 403 29.29 -14.55 13.60
N ARG A 404 29.13 -15.82 13.98
CA ARG A 404 29.35 -16.27 15.35
C ARG A 404 30.83 -16.39 15.73
N ASP A 405 31.76 -16.36 14.77
CA ASP A 405 33.20 -16.39 15.07
C ASP A 405 33.63 -15.13 15.85
N PRO A 406 34.21 -15.26 17.05
CA PRO A 406 34.60 -14.12 17.88
C PRO A 406 35.60 -13.17 17.20
N ASN A 407 36.50 -13.70 16.37
CA ASN A 407 37.51 -12.86 15.69
C ASN A 407 36.85 -12.02 14.60
N LEU A 408 35.99 -12.63 13.78
CA LEU A 408 35.20 -11.92 12.77
C LEU A 408 34.29 -10.86 13.41
N ARG A 409 33.57 -11.23 14.48
CA ARG A 409 32.73 -10.31 15.26
C ARG A 409 33.51 -9.09 15.73
N ASN A 410 34.63 -9.30 16.42
CA ASN A 410 35.43 -8.19 16.96
C ASN A 410 35.99 -7.29 15.86
N LYS A 411 36.38 -7.87 14.71
CA LYS A 411 36.85 -7.11 13.55
C LYS A 411 35.74 -6.25 12.94
N ILE A 412 34.54 -6.83 12.72
CA ILE A 412 33.39 -6.10 12.20
C ILE A 412 33.02 -4.94 13.13
N LEU A 413 32.93 -5.20 14.44
CA LEU A 413 32.59 -4.19 15.43
C LEU A 413 33.60 -3.05 15.47
N ALA A 414 34.90 -3.34 15.47
CA ALA A 414 35.94 -2.31 15.49
C ALA A 414 35.91 -1.41 14.24
N GLU A 415 35.72 -2.01 13.05
CA GLU A 415 35.61 -1.25 11.80
C GLU A 415 34.34 -0.39 11.78
N ALA A 416 33.20 -0.98 12.15
CA ALA A 416 31.91 -0.30 12.15
C ALA A 416 31.84 0.81 13.21
N GLU A 417 32.38 0.59 14.42
CA GLU A 417 32.43 1.60 15.49
C GLU A 417 33.29 2.80 15.07
N LYS A 418 34.48 2.55 14.50
CA LYS A 418 35.33 3.61 13.96
C LYS A 418 34.59 4.43 12.91
N LYS A 419 33.96 3.75 11.94
CA LYS A 419 33.27 4.44 10.85
C LYS A 419 32.03 5.20 11.33
N TYR A 420 31.27 4.62 12.27
CA TYR A 420 30.14 5.29 12.90
C TYR A 420 30.60 6.56 13.64
N GLY A 421 31.70 6.50 14.39
CA GLY A 421 32.30 7.66 15.05
C GLY A 421 32.68 8.77 14.07
N GLU A 422 33.35 8.43 12.97
CA GLU A 422 33.66 9.38 11.88
C GLU A 422 32.40 10.04 11.32
N CYS A 423 31.34 9.26 11.05
CA CYS A 423 30.06 9.78 10.58
C CYS A 423 29.42 10.75 11.59
N MET A 424 29.47 10.42 12.88
CA MET A 424 28.88 11.25 13.93
C MET A 424 29.64 12.58 14.12
N GLU A 425 30.97 12.56 14.05
CA GLU A 425 31.78 13.78 14.14
C GLU A 425 31.58 14.66 12.91
N ALA A 426 31.54 14.09 11.71
CA ALA A 426 31.21 14.83 10.50
C ALA A 426 29.80 15.43 10.54
N ALA A 427 28.81 14.68 11.06
CA ALA A 427 27.46 15.19 11.25
C ALA A 427 27.43 16.40 12.20
N LYS A 428 28.13 16.34 13.35
CA LYS A 428 28.27 17.48 14.27
C LYS A 428 28.93 18.70 13.62
N ALA A 429 29.87 18.48 12.71
CA ALA A 429 30.56 19.52 11.95
C ALA A 429 29.71 20.12 10.81
N GLY A 430 28.44 19.73 10.66
CA GLY A 430 27.58 20.14 9.54
C GLY A 430 27.95 19.49 8.21
N GLN A 431 28.89 18.55 8.23
CA GLN A 431 29.39 17.77 7.08
C GLN A 431 28.74 16.39 6.98
N GLY A 432 27.66 16.13 7.74
CA GLY A 432 26.96 14.84 7.76
C GLY A 432 26.44 14.40 6.39
N HIS A 433 26.19 15.37 5.50
CA HIS A 433 25.85 15.14 4.10
C HIS A 433 26.98 14.46 3.31
N GLN A 434 28.24 14.52 3.74
CA GLN A 434 29.33 13.79 3.07
C GLN A 434 29.30 12.28 3.33
N PHE A 435 28.45 11.82 4.27
CA PHE A 435 28.25 10.41 4.63
C PHE A 435 26.86 9.91 4.21
N LEU A 436 26.34 10.43 3.09
CA LEU A 436 24.98 10.28 2.52
C LEU A 436 24.54 8.85 2.10
N GLY A 437 25.08 7.83 2.74
CA GLY A 437 24.63 6.44 2.61
C GLY A 437 23.78 5.97 3.79
N LEU A 438 23.66 4.64 3.90
CA LEU A 438 22.91 3.86 4.89
C LEU A 438 22.93 4.40 6.34
N VAL A 439 24.03 5.04 6.77
CA VAL A 439 24.15 5.67 8.10
C VAL A 439 23.22 6.87 8.24
N SER A 440 23.14 7.73 7.22
CA SER A 440 22.25 8.89 7.24
C SER A 440 20.77 8.48 7.31
N THR A 441 20.38 7.42 6.58
CA THR A 441 19.03 6.82 6.61
C THR A 441 18.72 6.15 7.95
N LEU A 442 19.66 5.41 8.52
CA LEU A 442 19.48 4.77 9.84
C LEU A 442 19.59 5.77 11.00
N CYS A 443 20.21 6.94 10.78
CA CYS A 443 20.32 8.05 11.72
C CYS A 443 19.31 9.20 11.46
N LEU A 444 18.31 9.02 10.59
CA LEU A 444 17.34 10.06 10.14
C LEU A 444 16.66 10.84 11.29
N ASP A 445 16.56 10.26 12.48
CA ASP A 445 16.03 10.91 13.68
C ASP A 445 16.77 12.23 14.03
N TRP A 446 18.03 12.34 13.62
CA TRP A 446 18.87 13.52 13.80
C TRP A 446 18.44 14.72 12.93
N MET A 447 17.86 14.48 11.74
CA MET A 447 17.56 15.52 10.77
C MET A 447 16.19 16.20 10.99
N SER A 448 15.26 15.53 11.66
CA SER A 448 13.85 15.94 11.59
C SER A 448 13.38 16.92 12.65
N ARG A 449 14.05 17.13 13.80
CA ARG A 449 13.47 17.99 14.87
C ARG A 449 14.52 18.77 15.67
N ARG A 450 14.58 20.10 15.42
CA ARG A 450 15.19 21.08 16.33
C ARG A 450 14.43 21.03 17.66
N GLY A 451 15.03 20.47 18.71
CA GLY A 451 14.63 20.80 20.08
C GLY A 451 14.39 19.69 21.10
N ASN A 452 14.83 18.46 20.91
CA ASN A 452 14.97 17.53 22.05
C ASN A 452 16.26 16.72 21.92
N GLY A 453 17.04 16.69 23.00
CA GLY A 453 18.46 16.31 23.08
C GLY A 453 18.85 15.02 22.36
N GLY A 454 20.12 14.95 21.94
CA GLY A 454 20.68 13.89 21.12
C GLY A 454 20.50 12.48 21.71
N PHE A 455 19.73 11.65 21.03
CA PHE A 455 19.73 10.20 21.21
C PHE A 455 19.98 9.57 19.83
N GLY A 456 21.15 8.93 19.65
CA GLY A 456 21.58 8.36 18.35
C GLY A 456 20.68 7.22 17.84
N ALA A 457 20.96 6.75 16.62
CA ALA A 457 20.18 5.76 15.85
C ALA A 457 19.66 4.56 16.67
N PHE A 458 20.43 4.08 17.64
CA PHE A 458 20.06 2.93 18.48
C PHE A 458 18.87 3.14 19.43
N SER A 459 18.44 4.39 19.66
CA SER A 459 17.28 4.69 20.50
C SER A 459 15.93 4.44 19.81
N THR A 460 15.95 4.26 18.48
CA THR A 460 14.76 3.97 17.66
C THR A 460 14.86 2.66 16.91
N ILE A 461 15.86 1.82 17.22
CA ILE A 461 16.01 0.45 16.71
C ILE A 461 15.62 -0.51 17.83
N PHE A 462 14.79 -1.50 17.51
CA PHE A 462 14.25 -2.46 18.46
C PHE A 462 14.41 -3.87 17.88
N PRO A 463 14.60 -4.92 18.71
CA PRO A 463 14.29 -6.28 18.29
C PRO A 463 12.85 -6.38 17.78
N TRP A 464 12.65 -7.06 16.65
CA TRP A 464 11.32 -7.19 16.08
C TRP A 464 10.39 -8.02 16.99
N THR A 465 9.15 -7.57 17.14
CA THR A 465 8.09 -8.29 17.85
C THR A 465 6.81 -8.33 17.01
N PRO A 466 5.95 -9.37 17.17
CA PRO A 466 4.71 -9.50 16.39
C PRO A 466 3.74 -8.33 16.56
N GLY A 467 3.74 -7.69 17.74
CA GLY A 467 2.83 -6.58 18.05
C GLY A 467 3.23 -5.25 17.40
N CYS A 468 4.46 -5.10 16.90
CA CYS A 468 4.96 -3.87 16.27
C CYS A 468 4.69 -2.58 17.09
N GLU A 469 4.66 -2.69 18.43
CA GLU A 469 4.45 -1.58 19.38
C GLU A 469 5.48 -1.62 20.54
N PRO A 470 6.80 -1.62 20.26
CA PRO A 470 7.83 -1.81 21.29
C PRO A 470 7.94 -0.61 22.23
N LEU A 471 8.25 -0.88 23.48
CA LEU A 471 8.48 0.14 24.49
C LEU A 471 9.84 0.83 24.28
N PRO A 472 9.99 2.13 24.63
CA PRO A 472 11.27 2.83 24.50
C PRO A 472 12.45 2.12 25.21
N GLU A 473 12.19 1.47 26.33
CA GLU A 473 13.15 0.66 27.11
C GLU A 473 13.56 -0.66 26.43
N GLU A 474 12.88 -1.06 25.35
CA GLU A 474 13.24 -2.20 24.50
C GLU A 474 14.16 -1.80 23.34
N SER A 475 14.46 -0.50 23.20
CA SER A 475 15.41 -0.04 22.18
C SER A 475 16.81 -0.61 22.41
N ILE A 476 17.57 -0.80 21.33
CA ILE A 476 18.95 -1.29 21.39
C ILE A 476 19.80 -0.44 22.34
N ARG A 477 19.59 0.89 22.36
CA ARG A 477 20.25 1.78 23.31
C ARG A 477 19.90 1.44 24.76
N ALA A 478 18.61 1.36 25.10
CA ALA A 478 18.18 1.08 26.47
C ALA A 478 18.64 -0.31 26.94
N LEU A 479 18.61 -1.30 26.04
CA LEU A 479 19.16 -2.64 26.29
C LEU A 479 20.67 -2.59 26.57
N ALA A 480 21.43 -1.81 25.82
CA ALA A 480 22.87 -1.65 26.01
C ALA A 480 23.21 -0.93 27.33
N GLU A 481 22.48 0.14 27.66
CA GLU A 481 22.63 0.85 28.95
C GLU A 481 22.35 -0.09 30.13
N ARG A 482 21.28 -0.90 30.06
CA ARG A 482 20.95 -1.89 31.10
C ARG A 482 22.00 -2.99 31.24
N GLN A 483 22.65 -3.39 30.14
CA GLN A 483 23.68 -4.43 30.13
C GLN A 483 25.09 -3.90 30.45
N GLY A 484 25.30 -2.58 30.51
CA GLY A 484 26.63 -1.99 30.64
C GLY A 484 27.52 -2.23 29.40
N ARG A 485 26.91 -2.33 28.21
CA ARG A 485 27.57 -2.69 26.94
C ARG A 485 27.48 -1.56 25.92
N LYS A 486 28.26 -1.64 24.84
CA LYS A 486 28.14 -0.67 23.74
C LYS A 486 26.91 -0.98 22.87
N PRO A 487 26.16 0.03 22.39
CA PRO A 487 24.97 -0.19 21.56
C PRO A 487 25.23 -1.04 20.31
N LEU A 488 26.37 -0.86 19.62
CA LEU A 488 26.70 -1.62 18.42
C LEU A 488 26.96 -3.11 18.73
N GLU A 489 27.44 -3.45 19.94
CA GLU A 489 27.59 -4.85 20.36
C GLU A 489 26.24 -5.51 20.58
N VAL A 490 25.30 -4.81 21.23
CA VAL A 490 23.93 -5.30 21.43
C VAL A 490 23.18 -5.40 20.11
N TYR A 491 23.37 -4.42 19.21
CA TYR A 491 22.85 -4.46 17.84
C TYR A 491 23.34 -5.71 17.09
N TYR A 492 24.65 -5.98 17.12
CA TYR A 492 25.24 -7.14 16.48
C TYR A 492 24.66 -8.45 17.02
N ASP A 493 24.66 -8.60 18.35
CA ASP A 493 24.16 -9.83 18.99
C ASP A 493 22.65 -10.03 18.79
N ALA A 494 21.89 -8.94 18.62
CA ALA A 494 20.47 -9.02 18.31
C ALA A 494 20.20 -9.48 16.87
N LEU A 495 21.12 -9.26 15.93
CA LEU A 495 21.08 -9.81 14.57
C LEU A 495 21.69 -11.22 14.49
N VAL A 496 22.69 -11.50 15.33
CA VAL A 496 23.46 -12.74 15.39
C VAL A 496 23.23 -13.42 16.75
N PRO A 497 22.04 -14.00 17.00
CA PRO A 497 21.75 -14.60 18.28
C PRO A 497 22.55 -15.91 18.48
N GLN A 498 22.54 -16.38 19.73
CA GLN A 498 23.27 -17.57 20.16
C GLN A 498 22.87 -18.83 19.35
N GLU A 499 23.74 -19.84 19.39
CA GLU A 499 23.52 -21.11 18.70
C GLU A 499 22.17 -21.74 19.10
N GLY A 500 21.47 -22.29 18.12
CA GLY A 500 20.09 -22.80 18.28
C GLY A 500 18.99 -21.75 18.10
N SER A 501 19.32 -20.45 17.98
CA SER A 501 18.34 -19.40 17.64
C SER A 501 18.33 -19.10 16.14
N GLU A 502 17.14 -18.76 15.63
CA GLU A 502 16.95 -18.20 14.28
C GLU A 502 17.65 -16.86 14.11
N ILE A 503 17.91 -16.46 12.86
CA ILE A 503 18.44 -15.13 12.53
C ILE A 503 17.59 -14.04 13.19
N GLY A 504 18.29 -13.04 13.73
CA GLY A 504 17.66 -11.91 14.39
C GLY A 504 17.19 -10.86 13.39
N VAL A 505 16.04 -10.26 13.68
CA VAL A 505 15.50 -9.15 12.90
C VAL A 505 15.33 -7.96 13.82
N LEU A 506 15.88 -6.83 13.38
CA LEU A 506 15.69 -5.53 14.02
C LEU A 506 14.70 -4.71 13.20
N TRP A 507 13.97 -3.87 13.92
CA TRP A 507 12.87 -3.06 13.44
C TRP A 507 13.11 -1.61 13.85
N LYS A 508 13.07 -0.68 12.90
CA LYS A 508 13.20 0.76 13.14
C LYS A 508 11.99 1.49 12.56
N PRO A 509 11.04 1.95 13.41
CA PRO A 509 9.91 2.77 12.97
C PRO A 509 10.36 3.98 12.16
N LEU A 510 9.64 4.23 11.07
CA LEU A 510 9.79 5.43 10.27
C LEU A 510 8.55 6.31 10.39
N ASN A 511 7.37 5.72 10.15
CA ASN A 511 6.10 6.43 10.14
C ASN A 511 5.16 5.86 11.21
N ASN A 512 4.26 6.71 11.71
CA ASN A 512 3.17 6.31 12.60
C ASN A 512 3.59 5.72 13.96
N TYR A 513 4.76 6.12 14.48
CA TYR A 513 5.24 5.73 15.82
C TYR A 513 5.82 6.89 16.65
N TRP A 514 5.57 8.13 16.26
CA TRP A 514 6.21 9.31 16.85
C TRP A 514 5.83 9.57 18.32
N GLU A 515 4.63 9.15 18.77
CA GLU A 515 4.23 9.16 20.19
C GLU A 515 4.80 7.96 20.97
N LYS A 516 5.65 7.14 20.35
CA LYS A 516 6.21 5.91 20.92
C LYS A 516 5.12 4.91 21.33
N SER A 517 4.02 4.89 20.56
CA SER A 517 2.84 4.02 20.71
C SER A 517 2.08 3.99 19.38
N CYS A 518 1.28 2.94 19.20
CA CYS A 518 0.31 2.83 18.12
C CYS A 518 -0.99 3.61 18.40
N GLU A 519 -1.15 4.26 19.55
CA GLU A 519 -2.36 5.03 19.88
C GLU A 519 -2.78 6.07 18.81
N PRO A 520 -1.86 6.81 18.15
CA PRO A 520 -2.22 7.65 17.02
C PRO A 520 -2.89 6.89 15.86
N ILE A 521 -2.42 5.67 15.56
CA ILE A 521 -3.03 4.79 14.56
C ILE A 521 -4.44 4.38 15.02
N CYS A 522 -4.60 3.99 16.29
CA CYS A 522 -5.89 3.63 16.89
C CYS A 522 -6.93 4.75 16.72
N ARG A 523 -6.53 5.99 17.01
CA ARG A 523 -7.41 7.18 16.89
C ARG A 523 -7.84 7.40 15.44
N VAL A 524 -6.90 7.30 14.49
CA VAL A 524 -7.20 7.49 13.07
C VAL A 524 -8.03 6.35 12.50
N LEU A 525 -7.73 5.08 12.82
CA LEU A 525 -8.49 3.91 12.36
C LEU A 525 -9.97 3.94 12.78
N GLN A 526 -10.27 4.48 13.97
CA GLN A 526 -11.64 4.61 14.47
C GLN A 526 -12.44 5.73 13.79
N HIS A 527 -11.77 6.63 13.06
CA HIS A 527 -12.43 7.72 12.39
C HIS A 527 -13.40 7.20 11.30
N PRO A 528 -14.61 7.76 11.16
CA PRO A 528 -15.59 7.28 10.19
C PRO A 528 -15.13 7.44 8.73
N PHE A 529 -14.23 8.39 8.48
CA PHE A 529 -13.67 8.67 7.15
C PHE A 529 -12.30 8.05 6.92
N SER A 530 -11.85 7.08 7.72
CA SER A 530 -10.61 6.35 7.46
C SER A 530 -10.86 4.90 7.09
N ILE A 531 -9.92 4.31 6.36
CA ILE A 531 -9.82 2.87 6.11
C ILE A 531 -8.37 2.43 6.28
N PRO A 532 -8.10 1.19 6.71
CA PRO A 532 -6.78 0.62 6.51
C PRO A 532 -6.50 0.52 5.01
N GLY A 533 -5.31 0.91 4.57
CA GLY A 533 -5.03 0.86 3.14
C GLY A 533 -3.66 1.38 2.74
N VAL A 534 -2.62 1.06 3.52
CA VAL A 534 -1.23 1.32 3.13
C VAL A 534 -0.42 0.06 3.44
N SER A 535 -0.78 -1.04 2.79
CA SER A 535 -0.01 -2.29 2.89
C SER A 535 1.26 -2.18 2.04
N ASP A 536 1.20 -1.39 0.98
CA ASP A 536 2.29 -1.13 0.05
C ASP A 536 2.86 -2.42 -0.56
N ALA A 537 2.02 -3.44 -0.65
CA ALA A 537 2.44 -4.78 -1.04
C ALA A 537 2.97 -4.79 -2.48
N GLY A 538 4.18 -5.33 -2.67
CA GLY A 538 4.88 -5.32 -3.95
C GLY A 538 5.87 -4.16 -4.11
N ALA A 539 5.76 -3.11 -3.29
CA ALA A 539 6.76 -2.04 -3.17
C ALA A 539 7.75 -2.32 -2.02
N HIS A 540 8.78 -1.50 -1.96
CA HIS A 540 9.81 -1.40 -0.93
C HIS A 540 10.42 -2.73 -0.51
N SER A 541 10.56 -3.63 -1.48
CA SER A 541 10.91 -5.03 -1.26
C SER A 541 12.23 -5.21 -0.52
N GLY A 542 13.20 -4.29 -0.66
CA GLY A 542 14.47 -4.37 0.04
C GLY A 542 14.46 -3.83 1.47
N VAL A 543 13.36 -3.22 1.91
CA VAL A 543 13.36 -2.20 2.96
C VAL A 543 12.23 -2.42 3.99
N PHE A 544 11.00 -2.63 3.53
CA PHE A 544 9.79 -2.80 4.33
C PHE A 544 9.07 -4.10 3.98
N ASN A 545 8.05 -4.43 4.78
CA ASN A 545 7.06 -5.45 4.43
C ASN A 545 5.80 -5.18 5.23
N ASP A 546 4.76 -4.62 4.61
CA ASP A 546 3.47 -4.33 5.25
C ASP A 546 2.28 -5.04 4.59
N ALA A 547 2.55 -5.96 3.66
CA ALA A 547 1.54 -6.73 2.93
C ALA A 547 0.61 -7.54 3.86
N ASN A 548 1.09 -7.91 5.05
CA ASN A 548 0.31 -8.61 6.07
C ASN A 548 -0.47 -7.69 7.02
N GLY A 549 -0.62 -6.40 6.68
CA GLY A 549 -1.43 -5.43 7.41
C GLY A 549 -2.83 -5.93 7.78
N PRO A 550 -3.60 -6.58 6.88
CA PRO A 550 -4.90 -7.18 7.19
C PRO A 550 -4.86 -8.20 8.34
N THR A 551 -3.81 -9.02 8.39
CA THR A 551 -3.61 -9.98 9.49
C THR A 551 -3.23 -9.26 10.78
N HIS A 552 -2.40 -8.21 10.70
CA HIS A 552 -2.04 -7.40 11.87
C HIS A 552 -3.26 -6.72 12.51
N LEU A 553 -4.23 -6.28 11.70
CA LEU A 553 -5.52 -5.77 12.17
C LEU A 553 -6.24 -6.77 13.08
N LEU A 554 -6.16 -8.06 12.79
CA LEU A 554 -6.77 -9.09 13.64
C LEU A 554 -5.88 -9.46 14.83
N THR A 555 -4.59 -9.71 14.62
CA THR A 555 -3.72 -10.15 15.73
C THR A 555 -3.53 -9.06 16.75
N HIS A 556 -3.12 -7.85 16.34
CA HIS A 556 -2.83 -6.77 17.27
C HIS A 556 -4.12 -6.07 17.73
N TRP A 557 -4.87 -5.47 16.79
CA TRP A 557 -5.96 -4.59 17.17
C TRP A 557 -7.17 -5.30 17.76
N VAL A 558 -7.47 -6.54 17.36
CA VAL A 558 -8.60 -7.30 17.93
C VAL A 558 -8.18 -8.11 19.16
N ARG A 559 -7.01 -8.77 19.12
CA ARG A 559 -6.68 -9.84 20.08
C ARG A 559 -5.54 -9.53 21.07
N ASP A 560 -4.40 -9.04 20.59
CA ASP A 560 -3.13 -9.08 21.34
C ASP A 560 -2.65 -7.74 21.89
N ARG A 561 -3.25 -6.61 21.51
CA ARG A 561 -2.79 -5.28 21.95
C ARG A 561 -2.92 -5.17 23.48
N THR A 562 -1.79 -4.88 24.12
CA THR A 562 -1.69 -4.71 25.58
C THR A 562 -1.60 -3.26 26.03
N ARG A 563 -1.20 -2.35 25.13
CA ARG A 563 -1.00 -0.92 25.41
C ARG A 563 -2.15 -0.10 24.83
N GLY A 564 -3.24 0.02 25.58
CA GLY A 564 -4.45 0.73 25.15
C GLY A 564 -5.56 -0.24 24.78
N GLN A 565 -6.59 0.26 24.11
CA GLN A 565 -7.78 -0.54 23.80
C GLN A 565 -7.56 -1.48 22.60
N THR A 566 -8.22 -2.64 22.64
CA THR A 566 -8.53 -3.44 21.45
C THR A 566 -9.76 -2.88 20.73
N LEU A 567 -10.00 -3.33 19.50
CA LEU A 567 -11.13 -2.96 18.65
C LEU A 567 -12.04 -4.18 18.42
N PRO A 568 -13.37 -3.99 18.33
CA PRO A 568 -14.31 -5.07 18.01
C PRO A 568 -14.00 -5.71 16.65
N ILE A 569 -14.11 -7.03 16.55
CA ILE A 569 -13.79 -7.77 15.33
C ILE A 569 -14.69 -7.38 14.16
N GLU A 570 -15.99 -7.16 14.41
CA GLU A 570 -16.95 -6.74 13.39
C GLU A 570 -16.63 -5.35 12.82
N PHE A 571 -16.06 -4.46 13.65
CA PHE A 571 -15.60 -3.15 13.21
C PHE A 571 -14.37 -3.30 12.30
N VAL A 572 -13.37 -4.07 12.75
CA VAL A 572 -12.12 -4.26 12.01
C VAL A 572 -12.36 -4.98 10.68
N VAL A 573 -13.16 -6.05 10.67
CA VAL A 573 -13.52 -6.77 9.43
C VAL A 573 -14.25 -5.84 8.46
N LYS A 574 -15.28 -5.11 8.91
CA LYS A 574 -15.99 -4.12 8.07
C LYS A 574 -15.03 -3.10 7.45
N LYS A 575 -14.12 -2.55 8.24
CA LYS A 575 -13.14 -1.55 7.81
C LYS A 575 -12.24 -2.04 6.68
N GLN A 576 -11.84 -3.32 6.69
CA GLN A 576 -10.92 -3.90 5.70
C GLN A 576 -11.61 -4.75 4.61
N THR A 577 -12.95 -4.86 4.64
CA THR A 577 -13.73 -5.56 3.61
C THR A 577 -14.73 -4.62 2.93
N SER A 578 -15.93 -4.46 3.49
CA SER A 578 -17.06 -3.79 2.84
C SER A 578 -16.82 -2.29 2.66
N GLU A 579 -16.13 -1.62 3.59
CA GLU A 579 -15.83 -0.19 3.43
C GLU A 579 -14.84 0.06 2.29
N ILE A 580 -13.82 -0.80 2.14
CA ILE A 580 -12.87 -0.72 1.03
C ILE A 580 -13.56 -1.09 -0.29
N ALA A 581 -14.28 -2.21 -0.32
CA ALA A 581 -15.01 -2.65 -1.52
C ALA A 581 -15.97 -1.55 -2.01
N ARG A 582 -16.73 -0.93 -1.10
CA ARG A 582 -17.64 0.18 -1.43
C ARG A 582 -16.92 1.42 -1.92
N LEU A 583 -15.78 1.78 -1.34
CA LEU A 583 -14.96 2.90 -1.79
C LEU A 583 -14.54 2.74 -3.25
N PHE A 584 -14.13 1.52 -3.64
CA PHE A 584 -13.72 1.20 -5.01
C PHE A 584 -14.87 0.75 -5.93
N GLY A 585 -16.13 0.88 -5.48
CA GLY A 585 -17.30 0.56 -6.31
C GLY A 585 -17.55 -0.94 -6.52
N LEU A 586 -16.92 -1.81 -5.73
CA LEU A 586 -17.05 -3.26 -5.79
C LEU A 586 -18.24 -3.70 -4.93
N ALA A 587 -19.42 -3.80 -5.54
CA ALA A 587 -20.68 -4.11 -4.86
C ALA A 587 -20.97 -5.62 -4.71
N ASP A 588 -20.17 -6.47 -5.35
CA ASP A 588 -20.36 -7.92 -5.41
C ASP A 588 -19.63 -8.68 -4.29
N ARG A 589 -18.88 -7.99 -3.42
CA ARG A 589 -17.99 -8.59 -2.40
C ARG A 589 -17.89 -7.72 -1.14
N GLY A 590 -17.12 -8.22 -0.17
CA GLY A 590 -16.82 -7.52 1.08
C GLY A 590 -17.81 -7.77 2.22
N GLU A 591 -18.88 -8.51 1.96
CA GLU A 591 -19.85 -8.97 2.97
C GLU A 591 -20.19 -10.45 2.76
N ILE A 592 -20.53 -11.17 3.85
CA ILE A 592 -21.10 -12.52 3.79
C ILE A 592 -22.62 -12.39 3.69
N ARG A 593 -23.13 -12.29 2.46
CA ARG A 593 -24.56 -12.12 2.20
C ARG A 593 -24.98 -12.88 0.95
N ALA A 594 -26.17 -13.48 0.98
CA ALA A 594 -26.71 -14.18 -0.17
C ALA A 594 -26.74 -13.29 -1.42
N GLY A 595 -26.32 -13.87 -2.55
CA GLY A 595 -26.17 -13.21 -3.85
C GLY A 595 -24.77 -12.63 -4.11
N LEU A 596 -23.94 -12.43 -3.08
CA LEU A 596 -22.57 -11.93 -3.23
C LEU A 596 -21.59 -13.05 -3.60
N ARG A 597 -20.41 -12.65 -4.08
CA ARG A 597 -19.32 -13.56 -4.42
C ARG A 597 -18.82 -14.27 -3.16
N ALA A 598 -18.45 -15.54 -3.30
CA ALA A 598 -17.89 -16.34 -2.21
C ALA A 598 -16.37 -16.12 -2.09
N ASP A 599 -16.01 -14.88 -1.77
CA ASP A 599 -14.66 -14.52 -1.32
C ASP A 599 -14.65 -14.57 0.20
N LEU A 600 -14.06 -15.62 0.78
CA LEU A 600 -14.23 -15.97 2.20
C LEU A 600 -12.92 -16.41 2.83
N ASN A 601 -12.72 -16.06 4.09
CA ASN A 601 -11.67 -16.59 4.96
C ASN A 601 -12.30 -17.41 6.09
N VAL A 602 -11.72 -18.57 6.39
CA VAL A 602 -11.96 -19.32 7.62
C VAL A 602 -10.69 -19.28 8.46
N ILE A 603 -10.82 -18.77 9.69
CA ILE A 603 -9.70 -18.33 10.50
C ILE A 603 -9.75 -18.96 11.89
N ASP A 604 -8.67 -19.61 12.28
CA ASP A 604 -8.44 -20.01 13.66
C ASP A 604 -7.82 -18.82 14.42
N MET A 605 -8.68 -18.06 15.10
CA MET A 605 -8.25 -16.90 15.89
C MET A 605 -7.32 -17.27 17.05
N ASN A 606 -7.28 -18.53 17.51
CA ASN A 606 -6.33 -18.94 18.55
C ASN A 606 -4.95 -19.23 17.97
N SER A 607 -4.88 -19.70 16.72
CA SER A 607 -3.63 -20.02 16.01
C SER A 607 -3.14 -18.91 15.07
N LEU A 608 -3.91 -17.83 14.88
CA LEU A 608 -3.54 -16.71 14.01
C LEU A 608 -2.26 -16.03 14.50
N ARG A 609 -1.17 -16.06 13.74
CA ARG A 609 0.12 -15.47 14.14
C ARG A 609 0.79 -14.79 12.95
N MET A 610 1.43 -13.66 13.25
CA MET A 610 2.43 -13.06 12.37
C MET A 610 3.81 -13.57 12.78
N HIS A 611 4.50 -14.24 11.86
CA HIS A 611 5.85 -14.75 12.11
C HIS A 611 6.89 -13.67 11.87
N LYS A 612 8.12 -13.91 12.32
CA LYS A 612 9.24 -12.99 12.10
C LYS A 612 9.45 -12.82 10.57
N PRO A 613 9.60 -11.58 10.06
CA PRO A 613 9.95 -11.34 8.67
C PRO A 613 11.29 -11.99 8.30
N PHE A 614 11.48 -12.32 7.03
CA PHE A 614 12.71 -12.90 6.51
C PHE A 614 12.99 -12.38 5.11
N VAL A 615 14.25 -12.49 4.67
CA VAL A 615 14.65 -12.13 3.31
C VAL A 615 14.51 -13.35 2.41
N ALA A 616 13.63 -13.27 1.41
CA ALA A 616 13.47 -14.26 0.36
C ALA A 616 14.25 -13.86 -0.89
N ALA A 617 14.76 -14.83 -1.64
CA ALA A 617 15.44 -14.64 -2.94
C ALA A 617 14.62 -15.27 -4.07
N ASP A 618 13.33 -14.93 -4.14
CA ASP A 618 12.31 -15.58 -4.97
C ASP A 618 11.76 -14.70 -6.09
N LEU A 619 12.26 -13.47 -6.25
CA LEU A 619 11.96 -12.63 -7.40
C LEU A 619 12.74 -13.09 -8.65
N PRO A 620 12.31 -12.70 -9.85
CA PRO A 620 13.09 -12.91 -11.07
C PRO A 620 14.56 -12.48 -10.88
N THR A 621 15.50 -13.20 -11.49
CA THR A 621 16.96 -13.10 -11.28
C THR A 621 17.50 -13.55 -9.90
N GLY A 622 16.66 -14.06 -9.00
CA GLY A 622 17.06 -14.33 -7.61
C GLY A 622 17.22 -13.04 -6.79
N ALA A 623 16.61 -11.94 -7.23
CA ALA A 623 16.59 -10.71 -6.47
C ALA A 623 15.87 -10.92 -5.13
N THR A 624 16.31 -10.21 -4.09
CA THR A 624 15.78 -10.39 -2.75
C THR A 624 14.64 -9.44 -2.41
N ARG A 625 13.70 -9.91 -1.59
CA ARG A 625 12.63 -9.13 -0.96
C ARG A 625 12.37 -9.57 0.48
N TRP A 626 11.81 -8.68 1.29
CA TRP A 626 11.26 -9.06 2.58
C TRP A 626 9.93 -9.79 2.40
N MET A 627 9.79 -10.91 3.09
CA MET A 627 8.57 -11.70 3.19
C MET A 627 8.24 -11.94 4.67
N GLN A 628 6.99 -12.28 4.95
CA GLN A 628 6.54 -12.57 6.30
C GLN A 628 5.45 -13.65 6.21
N HIS A 629 5.69 -14.76 6.88
CA HIS A 629 4.70 -15.82 6.98
C HIS A 629 3.61 -15.46 7.98
N VAL A 630 2.41 -15.97 7.72
CA VAL A 630 1.27 -15.92 8.62
C VAL A 630 0.68 -17.33 8.74
N SER A 631 0.25 -17.69 9.94
CA SER A 631 -0.45 -18.95 10.21
C SER A 631 -1.83 -18.67 10.77
N GLY A 632 -2.73 -19.66 10.74
CA GLY A 632 -4.07 -19.58 11.33
C GLY A 632 -5.20 -19.35 10.31
N TYR A 633 -4.88 -19.02 9.06
CA TYR A 633 -5.83 -19.13 7.96
C TYR A 633 -6.02 -20.62 7.62
N ARG A 634 -7.23 -21.13 7.84
CA ARG A 634 -7.57 -22.54 7.63
C ARG A 634 -8.07 -22.79 6.21
N LEU A 635 -8.79 -21.81 5.65
CA LEU A 635 -9.32 -21.84 4.30
C LEU A 635 -9.43 -20.42 3.76
N THR A 636 -8.98 -20.20 2.53
CA THR A 636 -9.24 -18.97 1.76
C THR A 636 -9.94 -19.35 0.46
N LEU A 637 -11.08 -18.72 0.20
CA LEU A 637 -11.88 -18.91 -1.00
C LEU A 637 -11.85 -17.63 -1.84
N VAL A 638 -11.68 -17.81 -3.14
CA VAL A 638 -11.86 -16.75 -4.14
C VAL A 638 -12.84 -17.27 -5.18
N ASN A 639 -13.94 -16.54 -5.39
CA ASN A 639 -15.04 -16.99 -6.25
C ASN A 639 -15.51 -18.42 -5.93
N GLY A 640 -15.59 -18.74 -4.63
CA GLY A 640 -16.02 -20.05 -4.10
C GLY A 640 -15.03 -21.20 -4.28
N GLN A 641 -13.84 -20.96 -4.83
CA GLN A 641 -12.79 -21.97 -5.00
C GLN A 641 -11.68 -21.78 -3.97
N GLU A 642 -11.18 -22.89 -3.41
CA GLU A 642 -10.12 -22.88 -2.41
C GLU A 642 -8.79 -22.49 -3.03
N THR A 643 -8.23 -21.34 -2.66
CA THR A 643 -6.91 -20.87 -3.15
C THR A 643 -5.81 -21.19 -2.16
N PHE A 644 -6.13 -21.17 -0.86
CA PHE A 644 -5.23 -21.57 0.22
C PHE A 644 -5.95 -22.48 1.22
N ARG A 645 -5.21 -23.47 1.74
CA ARG A 645 -5.63 -24.38 2.80
C ARG A 645 -4.52 -24.49 3.83
N ASP A 646 -4.85 -24.21 5.09
CA ASP A 646 -3.90 -24.22 6.21
C ASP A 646 -2.62 -23.38 5.95
N GLY A 647 -2.75 -22.28 5.21
CA GLY A 647 -1.65 -21.37 4.85
C GLY A 647 -0.90 -21.73 3.56
N GLU A 648 -1.19 -22.87 2.95
CA GLU A 648 -0.51 -23.36 1.75
C GLU A 648 -1.37 -23.18 0.48
N PRO A 649 -0.77 -22.82 -0.66
CA PRO A 649 -1.49 -22.69 -1.92
C PRO A 649 -2.01 -24.05 -2.42
N THR A 650 -3.25 -24.07 -2.92
CA THR A 650 -3.88 -25.31 -3.43
C THR A 650 -3.55 -25.62 -4.89
N GLY A 651 -3.00 -24.66 -5.63
CA GLY A 651 -2.88 -24.71 -7.08
C GLY A 651 -4.00 -23.99 -7.84
N ALA A 652 -5.13 -23.67 -7.18
CA ALA A 652 -6.24 -23.00 -7.83
C ALA A 652 -5.98 -21.49 -8.00
N LEU A 653 -6.27 -20.99 -9.20
CA LEU A 653 -6.08 -19.58 -9.59
C LEU A 653 -7.39 -18.98 -10.14
N PRO A 654 -8.45 -18.89 -9.32
CA PRO A 654 -9.78 -18.44 -9.75
C PRO A 654 -9.93 -16.91 -9.81
N GLY A 655 -8.94 -16.17 -9.30
CA GLY A 655 -8.90 -14.73 -9.27
C GLY A 655 -8.81 -14.13 -10.68
N ARG A 656 -9.47 -13.00 -10.89
CA ARG A 656 -9.59 -12.35 -12.20
C ARG A 656 -9.33 -10.85 -12.12
N PHE A 657 -9.05 -10.25 -13.28
CA PHE A 657 -9.09 -8.81 -13.43
C PHE A 657 -10.53 -8.29 -13.27
N VAL A 658 -10.71 -7.32 -12.39
CA VAL A 658 -11.99 -6.68 -12.08
C VAL A 658 -12.10 -5.36 -12.83
N ARG A 659 -13.05 -5.28 -13.76
CA ARG A 659 -13.39 -4.05 -14.46
C ARG A 659 -14.36 -3.20 -13.65
N ASN A 660 -14.22 -1.89 -13.79
CA ASN A 660 -15.11 -0.90 -13.21
C ASN A 660 -16.56 -1.10 -13.69
N PRO A 661 -17.52 -1.38 -12.80
CA PRO A 661 -18.91 -1.59 -13.19
C PRO A 661 -19.59 -0.32 -13.72
N LYS A 662 -19.00 0.86 -13.48
CA LYS A 662 -19.51 2.14 -13.98
C LYS A 662 -18.93 2.55 -15.33
N SER A 663 -18.01 1.78 -15.91
CA SER A 663 -17.33 2.14 -17.16
C SER A 663 -18.33 2.44 -18.29
N ASP A 664 -18.13 3.54 -19.01
CA ASP A 664 -18.97 3.92 -20.15
C ASP A 664 -18.24 3.68 -21.48
N ALA A 665 -18.37 2.48 -22.02
CA ALA A 665 -17.75 2.13 -23.31
C ALA A 665 -18.23 3.00 -24.48
N SER A 666 -19.35 3.74 -24.36
CA SER A 666 -19.85 4.60 -25.44
C SER A 666 -19.02 5.86 -25.65
N VAL A 667 -18.29 6.30 -24.62
CA VAL A 667 -17.37 7.45 -24.72
C VAL A 667 -15.94 7.04 -25.07
N PHE A 668 -15.65 5.74 -25.10
CA PHE A 668 -14.33 5.22 -25.41
C PHE A 668 -13.98 5.49 -26.88
N LYS A 669 -12.82 6.12 -27.12
CA LYS A 669 -12.33 6.47 -28.46
C LYS A 669 -11.02 5.78 -28.84
N GLY A 670 -10.58 4.79 -28.05
CA GLY A 670 -9.20 4.30 -28.08
C GLY A 670 -8.29 5.19 -27.24
N ILE A 671 -7.08 4.73 -26.90
CA ILE A 671 -6.16 5.57 -26.12
C ILE A 671 -5.77 6.84 -26.90
N ALA A 672 -5.85 7.98 -26.23
CA ALA A 672 -5.51 9.25 -26.84
C ALA A 672 -4.06 9.27 -27.38
N PRO A 673 -3.83 9.87 -28.57
CA PRO A 673 -2.49 9.93 -29.16
C PRO A 673 -1.57 10.83 -28.33
N SER A 674 -0.26 10.53 -28.36
CA SER A 674 0.76 11.43 -27.84
C SER A 674 0.78 12.73 -28.63
N VAL A 675 1.03 13.86 -27.97
CA VAL A 675 1.21 15.15 -28.64
C VAL A 675 2.63 15.22 -29.21
N ALA A 676 2.78 15.50 -30.50
CA ALA A 676 4.09 15.63 -31.13
C ALA A 676 4.76 16.95 -30.70
N TRP A 677 5.90 16.86 -30.01
CA TRP A 677 6.69 18.03 -29.65
C TRP A 677 7.34 18.65 -30.90
N ARG A 678 7.07 19.94 -31.15
CA ARG A 678 7.90 20.75 -32.05
C ARG A 678 8.98 21.41 -31.22
N SER A 679 10.22 20.93 -31.35
CA SER A 679 11.37 21.56 -30.71
C SER A 679 11.58 22.96 -31.29
N ASN A 680 11.06 23.98 -30.62
CA ASN A 680 11.57 25.33 -30.78
C ASN A 680 12.92 25.43 -30.05
N GLY A 681 13.96 24.83 -30.64
CA GLY A 681 15.35 25.17 -30.38
C GLY A 681 15.88 25.07 -28.94
N ALA A 682 15.24 24.32 -28.03
CA ALA A 682 15.85 24.03 -26.73
C ALA A 682 17.03 23.07 -26.94
N SER A 683 18.24 23.60 -26.85
CA SER A 683 19.50 22.89 -27.11
C SER A 683 19.79 21.83 -26.05
N ARG A 684 20.58 20.82 -26.45
CA ARG A 684 21.28 19.80 -25.61
C ARG A 684 22.11 20.36 -24.43
N THR A 685 22.05 21.66 -24.16
CA THR A 685 22.78 22.35 -23.09
C THR A 685 22.19 22.13 -21.70
N GLU A 686 20.96 21.60 -21.58
CA GLU A 686 20.33 21.32 -20.29
C GLU A 686 20.85 20.04 -19.60
N ASP A 687 21.43 19.10 -20.37
CA ASP A 687 22.02 17.86 -19.81
C ASP A 687 23.26 18.13 -18.94
N ALA A 688 24.03 19.18 -19.24
CA ALA A 688 25.19 19.58 -18.41
C ALA A 688 24.76 20.18 -17.06
N GLY A 689 23.65 20.92 -17.03
CA GLY A 689 23.06 21.43 -15.80
C GLY A 689 22.41 20.32 -14.96
N MET A 690 22.00 19.20 -15.59
CA MET A 690 21.45 18.03 -14.91
C MET A 690 22.49 17.23 -14.16
N GLU A 691 23.70 17.09 -14.71
CA GLU A 691 24.79 16.45 -13.96
C GLU A 691 25.17 17.30 -12.74
N GLU A 692 25.24 18.62 -12.89
CA GLU A 692 25.51 19.55 -11.78
C GLU A 692 24.36 19.60 -10.77
N TYR A 693 23.09 19.59 -11.19
CA TYR A 693 21.92 19.54 -10.31
C TYR A 693 21.82 18.20 -9.58
N ALA A 694 22.02 17.07 -10.27
CA ALA A 694 22.07 15.75 -9.66
C ALA A 694 23.25 15.63 -8.70
N LEU A 695 24.40 16.25 -9.00
CA LEU A 695 25.56 16.36 -8.10
C LEU A 695 25.27 17.25 -6.88
N GLN A 696 24.63 18.40 -7.06
CA GLN A 696 24.21 19.30 -5.97
C GLN A 696 23.14 18.64 -5.09
N ARG A 697 22.17 17.93 -5.66
CA ARG A 697 21.17 17.13 -4.93
C ARG A 697 21.79 15.90 -4.28
N ALA A 698 22.80 15.28 -4.90
CA ALA A 698 23.58 14.21 -4.29
C ALA A 698 24.40 14.69 -3.09
N GLN A 699 24.63 16.00 -2.97
CA GLN A 699 25.20 16.64 -1.79
C GLN A 699 24.12 17.09 -0.77
N GLY A 700 22.83 17.07 -1.14
CA GLY A 700 21.67 17.61 -0.40
C GLY A 700 20.54 16.63 -0.06
N GLY A 701 20.82 15.32 0.10
CA GLY A 701 19.89 14.43 0.83
C GLY A 701 18.80 13.65 0.10
N GLY A 702 18.86 13.47 -1.23
CA GLY A 702 17.93 12.58 -1.96
C GLY A 702 18.25 11.08 -1.78
N ALA A 703 17.61 10.41 -0.82
CA ALA A 703 18.05 9.10 -0.30
C ALA A 703 18.09 7.91 -1.30
N SER A 704 17.24 7.81 -2.33
CA SER A 704 17.24 6.64 -3.24
C SER A 704 18.16 6.80 -4.46
N ALA A 705 18.25 8.00 -5.04
CA ALA A 705 19.12 8.35 -6.15
C ALA A 705 20.63 8.20 -5.87
N ILE A 706 21.05 8.64 -4.68
CA ILE A 706 22.45 8.73 -4.27
C ILE A 706 23.10 7.36 -4.11
N ALA A 707 22.37 6.39 -3.55
CA ALA A 707 22.88 5.05 -3.28
C ALA A 707 23.23 4.28 -4.57
N ARG A 708 22.69 4.69 -5.73
CA ARG A 708 22.95 4.06 -7.03
C ARG A 708 23.98 4.83 -7.85
N ILE A 709 23.91 6.17 -7.90
CA ILE A 709 24.92 7.02 -8.57
C ILE A 709 26.31 6.78 -7.95
N ALA A 710 26.41 6.61 -6.63
CA ALA A 710 27.68 6.28 -5.97
C ALA A 710 28.24 4.91 -6.38
N ARG A 711 27.38 3.91 -6.59
CA ARG A 711 27.78 2.55 -7.04
C ARG A 711 28.13 2.50 -8.52
N GLU A 712 27.47 3.29 -9.36
CA GLU A 712 27.79 3.40 -10.79
C GLU A 712 29.12 4.11 -11.00
N LYS A 713 29.41 5.18 -10.26
CA LYS A 713 30.73 5.84 -10.28
C LYS A 713 31.87 4.94 -9.79
N GLU A 714 31.64 4.08 -8.80
CA GLU A 714 32.62 3.06 -8.40
C GLU A 714 32.82 1.96 -9.47
N LYS A 715 31.75 1.56 -10.17
CA LYS A 715 31.83 0.60 -11.30
C LYS A 715 32.53 1.19 -12.52
N ASP A 716 32.32 2.46 -12.84
CA ASP A 716 32.96 3.13 -13.97
C ASP A 716 34.41 3.50 -13.66
N ALA A 717 34.71 3.87 -12.41
CA ALA A 717 36.09 3.99 -11.93
C ALA A 717 36.84 2.64 -11.94
N ALA A 718 36.14 1.53 -11.69
CA ALA A 718 36.71 0.18 -11.78
C ALA A 718 36.88 -0.33 -13.23
N LYS A 719 36.11 0.20 -14.19
CA LYS A 719 36.25 -0.10 -15.63
C LYS A 719 37.24 0.83 -16.34
N GLY A 720 37.50 2.01 -15.78
CA GLY A 720 38.39 3.04 -16.31
C GLY A 720 39.86 2.80 -16.02
N ASN A 721 40.41 1.64 -16.41
CA ASN A 721 41.85 1.49 -16.55
C ASN A 721 42.20 0.50 -17.65
N LEU A 722 41.81 0.82 -18.90
CA LEU A 722 42.51 0.30 -20.09
C LEU A 722 42.20 1.17 -21.32
N ARG A 723 42.99 2.23 -21.51
CA ARG A 723 43.55 2.75 -22.79
C ARG A 723 43.70 4.27 -22.76
N SER A 724 44.93 4.66 -22.45
CA SER A 724 45.53 5.89 -22.95
C SER A 724 45.58 5.89 -24.48
N ARG A 725 45.39 7.08 -25.08
CA ARG A 725 45.59 7.47 -26.48
C ARG A 725 44.65 6.85 -27.52
N LEU A 726 43.59 7.59 -27.87
CA LEU A 726 43.32 8.13 -29.21
C LEU A 726 42.11 9.08 -29.16
#